data_AF-A0A0P0UXW3-F1
#
_entry.id   AF-A0A0P0UXW3-F1
#
_cell.length_a   1.000
_cell.length_b   1.000
_cell.length_c   1.000
_cell.angle_alpha   90.00
_cell.angle_beta   90.00
_cell.angle_gamma   90.00
#
_symmetry.space_group_name_H-M   'P 1'
#
loop_
_entity.id
_entity.type
_entity.pdbx_description
1 polymer ?
#
loop_
_entity_poly.entity_id
_entity_poly.type
_entity_poly.pdbx_seq_one_letter_code
_entity_poly.pdbx_strand_id
1 'polypeptide(L)'
;MATFAKPENALKRAEELIHVGQKQAALQALHDLITSKRYRSWQKPLERIMMKYVELCVDLRKGRFAKDGLIQYRIVCQQVNVSSLEEVIKHFMQLSNEKAEQARNQAQALEDALDVEDLEADKRPEDLMLSYVSGEKGKDRSDREHVTPWFKFLWETYRTVLEILRNNSKLEALYAMTAHKAFQFCKQYKRTTEFRRLCEIIRNHLANLNKYRDQRDRPDLTAPESLQLYLDTRVEQLKIATELSLWQEAFRSVEDIHGLMSMVKKTPKPSVLVVYYAKLTEIFWISDCHLYHAYAWLKLFYLQKSYNKNLSQKDLQLIASSVLLAALAVSPYDHKYGASHLELENEKDRNLRIANLVNFSLDSKRENREVPSRASLFSELAAKGVIACASQDVKDLYNLLEHDFLPLDLVSKAQPLLSKISKIGGKLSSAPLVPEVFLSQYLPALEKLTTLRVLQQASQIFQSVKIDMLSRMIPFFDFSVVEKISVDAVKHNFVAMKVNHLSGAVHFGKMDIESDCLSNHLSVLADSLNKARSLIHPPVKKPSKLGENLTSLAAVVENEHKRLLARKSIIEKRKEDLERQILEKEKEEEKKRLSVLKKSAEDERIRLLNDVKLREQERIRRQLVEKEKIEAEELLQKQIKEIAKRGGKKPVLQGEVTKEAVMELAMNEQFKER
;
A
#
# COMPACT_ATOMS: atom_id res chain seq x y z
N MET A 1 37.33 -22.65 18.17
CA MET A 1 36.95 -22.52 16.75
C MET A 1 37.68 -23.58 15.96
N ALA A 2 36.96 -24.50 15.31
CA ALA A 2 37.59 -25.52 14.47
C ALA A 2 37.99 -24.88 13.13
N THR A 3 39.29 -24.67 12.91
CA THR A 3 39.78 -24.18 11.62
C THR A 3 40.05 -25.34 10.69
N PHE A 4 39.16 -25.55 9.71
CA PHE A 4 39.37 -26.55 8.67
C PHE A 4 40.33 -26.02 7.59
N ALA A 5 41.19 -26.90 7.07
CA ALA A 5 42.09 -26.58 5.94
C ALA A 5 41.39 -26.82 4.59
N LYS A 6 40.55 -27.85 4.50
CA LYS A 6 39.70 -28.15 3.32
C LYS A 6 38.23 -28.15 3.74
N PRO A 7 37.32 -27.57 2.94
CA PRO A 7 35.88 -27.54 3.26
C PRO A 7 35.27 -28.94 3.33
N GLU A 8 35.75 -29.89 2.52
CA GLU A 8 35.31 -31.30 2.53
C GLU A 8 35.50 -31.99 3.89
N ASN A 9 36.53 -31.61 4.65
CA ASN A 9 36.78 -32.18 5.97
C ASN A 9 35.74 -31.71 7.00
N ALA A 10 35.19 -30.51 6.81
CA ALA A 10 34.12 -30.00 7.66
C ALA A 10 32.81 -30.77 7.42
N LEU A 11 32.54 -31.15 6.17
CA LEU A 11 31.36 -31.96 5.84
C LEU A 11 31.45 -33.35 6.48
N LYS A 12 32.59 -34.05 6.31
CA LYS A 12 32.82 -35.36 6.95
C LYS A 12 32.70 -35.28 8.47
N ARG A 13 33.28 -34.23 9.08
CA ARG A 13 33.19 -34.02 10.52
C ARG A 13 31.75 -33.77 10.98
N ALA A 14 30.96 -33.03 10.21
CA ALA A 14 29.56 -32.83 10.50
C ALA A 14 28.76 -34.14 10.40
N GLU A 15 29.03 -34.97 9.40
CA GLU A 15 28.40 -36.30 9.25
C GLU A 15 28.73 -37.23 10.42
N GLU A 16 30.00 -37.30 10.86
CA GLU A 16 30.40 -38.03 12.06
C GLU A 16 29.64 -37.56 13.31
N LEU A 17 29.54 -36.24 13.52
CA LEU A 17 28.82 -35.66 14.65
C LEU A 17 27.31 -35.94 14.58
N ILE A 18 26.73 -35.99 13.38
CA ILE A 18 25.32 -36.39 13.18
C ILE A 18 25.13 -37.86 13.55
N HIS A 19 26.05 -38.75 13.15
CA HIS A 19 25.98 -40.18 13.50
C HIS A 19 26.05 -40.42 15.00
N VAL A 20 26.81 -39.58 15.74
CA VAL A 20 26.88 -39.61 17.21
C VAL A 20 25.68 -38.91 17.88
N GLY A 21 24.72 -38.39 17.11
CA GLY A 21 23.53 -37.69 17.62
C GLY A 21 23.76 -36.24 18.01
N GLN A 22 24.98 -35.71 17.87
CA GLN A 22 25.36 -34.33 18.23
C GLN A 22 25.04 -33.33 17.10
N LYS A 23 23.76 -33.24 16.70
CA LYS A 23 23.32 -32.35 15.61
C LYS A 23 23.66 -30.86 15.84
N GLN A 24 23.60 -30.38 17.09
CA GLN A 24 23.92 -28.98 17.41
C GLN A 24 25.42 -28.67 17.21
N ALA A 25 26.31 -29.60 17.56
CA ALA A 25 27.75 -29.44 17.35
C ALA A 25 28.11 -29.53 15.86
N ALA A 26 27.44 -30.43 15.12
CA ALA A 26 27.56 -30.52 13.66
C ALA A 26 27.16 -29.19 12.99
N LEU A 27 26.04 -28.59 13.41
CA LEU A 27 25.58 -27.31 12.89
C LEU A 27 26.60 -26.19 13.16
N GLN A 28 27.16 -26.12 14.37
CA GLN A 28 28.16 -25.11 14.73
C GLN A 28 29.44 -25.26 13.89
N ALA A 29 29.91 -26.50 13.69
CA ALA A 29 31.11 -26.76 12.88
C ALA A 29 30.94 -26.28 11.43
N LEU A 30 29.76 -26.48 10.84
CA LEU A 30 29.43 -25.96 9.50
C LEU A 30 29.24 -24.44 9.50
N HIS A 31 28.61 -23.88 10.54
CA HIS A 31 28.43 -22.43 10.67
C HIS A 31 29.77 -21.67 10.72
N ASP A 32 30.71 -22.16 11.53
CA ASP A 32 32.06 -21.59 11.67
C ASP A 32 32.81 -21.60 10.32
N LEU A 33 32.59 -22.63 9.48
CA LEU A 33 33.17 -22.71 8.15
C LEU A 33 32.57 -21.67 7.20
N ILE A 34 31.24 -21.59 7.12
CA ILE A 34 30.51 -20.69 6.20
C ILE A 34 30.75 -19.21 6.53
N THR A 35 30.88 -18.89 7.81
CA THR A 35 31.16 -17.52 8.28
C THR A 35 32.66 -17.16 8.24
N SER A 36 33.53 -18.13 7.97
CA SER A 36 34.97 -17.92 7.93
C SER A 36 35.41 -16.99 6.81
N LYS A 37 36.32 -16.06 7.13
CA LYS A 37 36.95 -15.18 6.13
C LYS A 37 37.81 -15.93 5.10
N ARG A 38 38.20 -17.18 5.39
CA ARG A 38 39.08 -17.98 4.54
C ARG A 38 38.39 -18.48 3.26
N TYR A 39 37.08 -18.72 3.31
CA TYR A 39 36.32 -19.34 2.21
C TYR A 39 35.35 -18.34 1.56
N ARG A 40 35.89 -17.21 1.08
CA ARG A 40 35.10 -16.14 0.43
C ARG A 40 34.86 -16.35 -1.07
N SER A 41 35.58 -17.27 -1.71
CA SER A 41 35.36 -17.65 -3.10
C SER A 41 34.53 -18.93 -3.17
N TRP A 42 33.59 -18.97 -4.12
CA TRP A 42 32.73 -20.13 -4.30
C TRP A 42 33.53 -21.34 -4.79
N GLN A 43 33.22 -22.51 -4.23
CA GLN A 43 33.79 -23.82 -4.60
C GLN A 43 32.66 -24.84 -4.62
N LYS A 44 32.71 -25.81 -5.54
CA LYS A 44 31.67 -26.85 -5.69
C LYS A 44 31.31 -27.60 -4.39
N PRO A 45 32.26 -27.94 -3.48
CA PRO A 45 31.92 -28.56 -2.21
C PRO A 45 31.08 -27.69 -1.26
N LEU A 46 31.16 -26.36 -1.37
CA LEU A 46 30.41 -25.44 -0.50
C LEU A 46 28.90 -25.55 -0.68
N GLU A 47 28.44 -25.88 -1.89
CA GLU A 47 27.01 -26.10 -2.14
C GLU A 47 26.48 -27.30 -1.36
N ARG A 48 27.18 -28.44 -1.39
CA ARG A 48 26.83 -29.63 -0.60
C ARG A 48 26.85 -29.36 0.90
N ILE A 49 27.87 -28.61 1.37
CA ILE A 49 27.94 -28.17 2.75
C ILE A 49 26.73 -27.30 3.11
N MET A 50 26.36 -26.37 2.23
CA MET A 50 25.25 -25.46 2.48
C MET A 50 23.90 -26.20 2.47
N MET A 51 23.70 -27.19 1.60
CA MET A 51 22.53 -28.07 1.64
C MET A 51 22.41 -28.77 3.00
N LYS A 52 23.51 -29.38 3.47
CA LYS A 52 23.53 -30.07 4.76
C LYS A 52 23.36 -29.14 5.95
N TYR A 53 23.94 -27.95 5.87
CA TYR A 53 23.80 -26.90 6.87
C TYR A 53 22.35 -26.45 7.03
N VAL A 54 21.66 -26.24 5.90
CA VAL A 54 20.25 -25.85 5.87
C VAL A 54 19.35 -26.96 6.42
N GLU A 55 19.60 -28.23 6.08
CA GLU A 55 18.89 -29.39 6.66
C GLU A 55 18.96 -29.36 8.20
N LEU A 56 20.17 -29.20 8.76
CA LEU A 56 20.36 -29.12 10.20
C LEU A 56 19.69 -27.90 10.82
N CYS A 57 19.67 -26.76 10.12
CA CYS A 57 18.98 -25.56 10.59
C CYS A 57 17.46 -25.78 10.69
N VAL A 58 16.86 -26.49 9.73
CA VAL A 58 15.43 -26.82 9.72
C VAL A 58 15.10 -27.82 10.82
N ASP A 59 15.86 -28.92 10.92
CA ASP A 59 15.67 -29.96 11.94
C ASP A 59 15.71 -29.40 13.36
N LEU A 60 16.64 -28.48 13.63
CA LEU A 60 16.82 -27.86 14.95
C LEU A 60 16.00 -26.58 15.14
N ARG A 61 15.22 -26.15 14.13
CA ARG A 61 14.45 -24.90 14.09
C ARG A 61 15.29 -23.66 14.40
N LYS A 62 16.56 -23.64 13.97
CA LYS A 62 17.53 -22.54 14.20
C LYS A 62 17.51 -21.53 13.06
N GLY A 63 16.41 -20.78 12.94
CA GLY A 63 16.21 -19.81 11.85
C GLY A 63 17.27 -18.70 11.77
N ARG A 64 17.81 -18.26 12.92
CA ARG A 64 18.89 -17.24 12.97
C ARG A 64 20.16 -17.73 12.29
N PHE A 65 20.56 -18.99 12.58
CA PHE A 65 21.70 -19.62 11.94
C PHE A 65 21.49 -19.74 10.43
N ALA A 66 20.29 -20.14 9.99
CA ALA A 66 19.96 -20.19 8.57
C ALA A 66 20.11 -18.82 7.90
N LYS A 67 19.57 -17.75 8.51
CA LYS A 67 19.68 -16.38 8.02
C LYS A 67 21.13 -15.93 7.86
N ASP A 68 21.92 -16.05 8.92
CA ASP A 68 23.32 -15.60 8.92
C ASP A 68 24.15 -16.39 7.89
N GLY A 69 23.98 -17.71 7.85
CA GLY A 69 24.65 -18.58 6.89
C GLY A 69 24.28 -18.26 5.43
N LEU A 70 23.00 -18.05 5.13
CA LEU A 70 22.53 -17.72 3.78
C LEU A 70 22.99 -16.32 3.33
N ILE A 71 23.07 -15.35 4.23
CA ILE A 71 23.62 -14.03 3.92
C ILE A 71 25.09 -14.16 3.51
N GLN A 72 25.90 -14.91 4.27
CA GLN A 72 27.29 -15.15 3.91
C GLN A 72 27.42 -15.94 2.60
N TYR A 73 26.63 -16.99 2.43
CA TYR A 73 26.65 -17.79 1.21
C TYR A 73 26.25 -16.96 -0.02
N ARG A 74 25.27 -16.06 0.11
CA ARG A 74 24.94 -15.10 -0.94
C ARG A 74 26.14 -14.24 -1.34
N ILE A 75 26.89 -13.70 -0.38
CA ILE A 75 28.08 -12.88 -0.66
C ILE A 75 29.12 -13.68 -1.45
N VAL A 76 29.33 -14.96 -1.09
CA VAL A 76 30.26 -15.88 -1.76
C VAL A 76 29.82 -16.21 -3.20
N CYS A 77 28.53 -16.43 -3.42
CA CYS A 77 27.97 -16.84 -4.71
C CYS A 77 27.70 -15.70 -5.70
N GLN A 78 27.52 -14.47 -5.21
CA GLN A 78 26.99 -13.33 -5.98
C GLN A 78 27.70 -13.10 -7.33
N GLN A 79 29.03 -13.24 -7.36
CA GLN A 79 29.84 -12.97 -8.56
C GLN A 79 30.10 -14.22 -9.42
N VAL A 80 30.05 -15.41 -8.83
CA VAL A 80 30.55 -16.65 -9.46
C VAL A 80 29.43 -17.56 -9.91
N ASN A 81 28.52 -17.92 -9.00
CA ASN A 81 27.50 -18.92 -9.27
C ASN A 81 26.21 -18.63 -8.49
N VAL A 82 25.36 -17.77 -9.07
CA VAL A 82 24.09 -17.37 -8.45
C VAL A 82 23.05 -18.51 -8.47
N SER A 83 23.12 -19.45 -9.41
CA SER A 83 22.18 -20.58 -9.45
C SER A 83 22.38 -21.55 -8.28
N SER A 84 23.61 -21.70 -7.79
CA SER A 84 23.89 -22.48 -6.56
C SER A 84 23.14 -21.92 -5.34
N LEU A 85 23.02 -20.60 -5.22
CA LEU A 85 22.21 -19.96 -4.17
C LEU A 85 20.71 -20.24 -4.36
N GLU A 86 20.24 -20.21 -5.61
CA GLU A 86 18.85 -20.52 -5.94
C GLU A 86 18.46 -21.95 -5.54
N GLU A 87 19.29 -22.94 -5.84
CA GLU A 87 19.04 -24.34 -5.48
C GLU A 87 19.00 -24.54 -3.97
N VAL A 88 19.96 -23.97 -3.23
CA VAL A 88 20.00 -24.02 -1.76
C VAL A 88 18.74 -23.39 -1.15
N ILE A 89 18.30 -22.24 -1.67
CA ILE A 89 17.10 -21.54 -1.19
C ILE A 89 15.83 -22.34 -1.49
N LYS A 90 15.72 -22.94 -2.69
CA LYS A 90 14.59 -23.83 -3.04
C LYS A 90 14.52 -25.02 -2.07
N HIS A 91 15.66 -25.66 -1.80
CA HIS A 91 15.75 -26.78 -0.86
C HIS A 91 15.37 -26.35 0.57
N PHE A 92 15.86 -25.20 1.04
CA PHE A 92 15.50 -24.67 2.37
C PHE A 92 14.00 -24.48 2.55
N MET A 93 13.35 -23.85 1.56
CA MET A 93 11.92 -23.62 1.59
C MET A 93 11.12 -24.92 1.52
N GLN A 94 11.54 -25.86 0.66
CA GLN A 94 10.89 -27.16 0.52
C GLN A 94 10.93 -27.95 1.83
N LEU A 95 12.10 -28.12 2.43
CA LEU A 95 12.25 -28.82 3.71
C LEU A 95 11.44 -28.16 4.83
N SER A 96 11.44 -26.82 4.89
CA SER A 96 10.66 -26.08 5.88
C SER A 96 9.16 -26.30 5.69
N ASN A 97 8.68 -26.38 4.44
CA ASN A 97 7.28 -26.62 4.13
C ASN A 97 6.88 -28.08 4.47
N GLU A 98 7.70 -29.05 4.06
CA GLU A 98 7.47 -30.47 4.36
C GLU A 98 7.40 -30.74 5.87
N LYS A 99 8.29 -30.13 6.66
CA LYS A 99 8.23 -30.26 8.13
C LYS A 99 7.00 -29.62 8.74
N ALA A 100 6.54 -28.48 8.21
CA ALA A 100 5.31 -27.83 8.67
C ALA A 100 4.06 -28.66 8.32
N GLU A 101 4.02 -29.24 7.11
CA GLU A 101 2.95 -30.15 6.69
C GLU A 101 2.95 -31.44 7.51
N GLN A 102 4.13 -32.03 7.78
CA GLN A 102 4.26 -33.19 8.67
C GLN A 102 3.71 -32.89 10.07
N ALA A 103 4.09 -31.75 10.66
CA ALA A 103 3.60 -31.36 11.98
C ALA A 103 2.07 -31.18 12.00
N ARG A 104 1.51 -30.58 10.94
CA ARG A 104 0.06 -30.43 10.78
C ARG A 104 -0.64 -31.79 10.65
N ASN A 105 -0.11 -32.68 9.81
CA ASN A 105 -0.71 -34.00 9.60
C ASN A 105 -0.61 -34.87 10.85
N GLN A 106 0.47 -34.75 11.63
CA GLN A 106 0.62 -35.41 12.92
C GLN A 106 -0.40 -34.89 13.95
N ALA A 107 -0.60 -33.57 14.02
CA ALA A 107 -1.61 -32.98 14.90
C ALA A 107 -3.03 -33.42 14.50
N GLN A 108 -3.34 -33.44 13.20
CA GLN A 108 -4.63 -33.93 12.70
C GLN A 108 -4.82 -35.42 12.98
N ALA A 109 -3.80 -36.26 12.77
CA ALA A 109 -3.88 -37.69 13.07
C ALA A 109 -4.03 -37.97 14.57
N LEU A 110 -3.41 -37.16 15.43
CA LEU A 110 -3.58 -37.24 16.88
C LEU A 110 -5.03 -36.88 17.27
N GLU A 111 -5.59 -35.84 16.67
CA GLU A 111 -6.99 -35.45 16.85
C GLU A 111 -7.94 -36.55 16.38
N ASP A 112 -7.77 -37.07 15.17
CA ASP A 112 -8.62 -38.13 14.61
C ASP A 112 -8.54 -39.42 15.46
N ALA A 113 -7.40 -39.69 16.10
CA ALA A 113 -7.25 -40.81 17.03
C ALA A 113 -7.93 -40.57 18.39
N LEU A 114 -7.96 -39.31 18.85
CA LEU A 114 -8.63 -38.91 20.10
C LEU A 114 -10.15 -38.77 19.93
N ASP A 115 -10.64 -38.46 18.72
CA ASP A 115 -12.07 -38.34 18.38
C ASP A 115 -12.79 -39.72 18.31
N VAL A 116 -12.05 -40.82 18.44
CA VAL A 116 -12.57 -42.21 18.44
C VAL A 116 -12.79 -42.76 19.86
N GLU A 117 -12.39 -42.05 20.92
CA GLU A 117 -12.56 -42.51 22.32
C GLU A 117 -13.52 -41.65 23.13
N ASP A 118 -14.75 -42.16 23.29
CA ASP A 118 -15.68 -41.98 24.40
C ASP A 118 -16.27 -40.56 24.65
N LEU A 119 -17.52 -40.38 24.23
CA LEU A 119 -18.38 -39.21 24.46
C LEU A 119 -18.56 -38.82 25.95
N GLU A 120 -18.14 -39.66 26.89
CA GLU A 120 -18.21 -39.39 28.33
C GLU A 120 -16.97 -38.68 28.91
N ALA A 121 -15.83 -38.62 28.20
CA ALA A 121 -14.61 -37.99 28.70
C ALA A 121 -14.52 -36.46 28.47
N ASP A 122 -15.41 -35.90 27.64
CA ASP A 122 -15.40 -34.50 27.16
C ASP A 122 -15.74 -33.43 28.22
N LYS A 123 -15.87 -33.81 29.49
CA LYS A 123 -16.20 -32.89 30.58
C LYS A 123 -15.24 -33.04 31.76
N ARG A 124 -13.93 -33.06 31.49
CA ARG A 124 -12.98 -32.75 32.56
C ARG A 124 -13.31 -31.36 33.11
N PRO A 125 -13.43 -31.19 34.44
CA PRO A 125 -13.75 -29.89 35.05
C PRO A 125 -12.80 -28.78 34.58
N GLU A 126 -11.55 -29.12 34.29
CA GLU A 126 -10.51 -28.24 33.76
C GLU A 126 -10.84 -27.71 32.36
N ASP A 127 -11.33 -28.55 31.44
CA ASP A 127 -11.71 -28.13 30.09
C ASP A 127 -12.97 -27.27 30.09
N LEU A 128 -13.92 -27.59 30.97
CA LEU A 128 -15.09 -26.75 31.20
C LEU A 128 -14.67 -25.37 31.74
N MET A 129 -13.79 -25.31 32.75
CA MET A 129 -13.27 -24.05 33.28
C MET A 129 -12.53 -23.23 32.22
N LEU A 130 -11.71 -23.89 31.39
CA LEU A 130 -10.99 -23.20 30.32
C LEU A 130 -11.94 -22.70 29.22
N SER A 131 -13.04 -23.40 28.94
CA SER A 131 -14.07 -22.94 27.98
C SER A 131 -14.82 -21.69 28.44
N TYR A 132 -14.95 -21.47 29.75
CA TYR A 132 -15.54 -20.25 30.32
C TYR A 132 -14.59 -19.04 30.25
N VAL A 133 -13.26 -19.28 30.22
CA VAL A 133 -12.24 -18.22 30.17
C VAL A 133 -11.82 -17.91 28.73
N SER A 134 -11.75 -18.93 27.87
CA SER A 134 -11.32 -18.83 26.49
C SER A 134 -12.24 -19.65 25.59
N GLY A 135 -12.65 -19.08 24.46
CA GLY A 135 -13.38 -19.82 23.42
C GLY A 135 -12.53 -20.82 22.64
N GLU A 136 -11.25 -21.02 23.01
CA GLU A 136 -10.31 -21.94 22.36
C GLU A 136 -10.62 -23.39 22.72
N LYS A 137 -10.89 -24.20 21.68
CA LYS A 137 -11.16 -25.64 21.79
C LYS A 137 -9.86 -26.43 22.04
N GLY A 138 -9.98 -27.70 22.44
CA GLY A 138 -8.83 -28.61 22.60
C GLY A 138 -7.93 -28.67 21.36
N LYS A 139 -8.53 -28.71 20.17
CA LYS A 139 -7.84 -28.63 18.86
C LYS A 139 -6.98 -27.36 18.72
N ASP A 140 -7.51 -26.20 19.09
CA ASP A 140 -6.78 -24.94 18.96
C ASP A 140 -5.54 -24.91 19.88
N ARG A 141 -5.61 -25.59 21.03
CA ARG A 141 -4.48 -25.71 21.96
C ARG A 141 -3.40 -26.65 21.46
N SER A 142 -3.76 -27.83 20.95
CA SER A 142 -2.80 -28.79 20.37
C SER A 142 -2.11 -28.20 19.13
N ASP A 143 -2.87 -27.50 18.27
CA ASP A 143 -2.32 -26.76 17.13
C ASP A 143 -1.39 -25.63 17.58
N ARG A 144 -1.65 -25.00 18.72
CA ARG A 144 -0.79 -23.94 19.27
C ARG A 144 0.52 -24.48 19.84
N GLU A 145 0.51 -25.68 20.40
CA GLU A 145 1.70 -26.32 20.96
C GLU A 145 2.57 -26.97 19.88
N HIS A 146 1.99 -27.77 18.99
CA HIS A 146 2.76 -28.60 18.06
C HIS A 146 2.92 -27.95 16.68
N VAL A 147 1.86 -27.36 16.13
CA VAL A 147 1.85 -26.88 14.73
C VAL A 147 2.34 -25.43 14.62
N THR A 148 1.91 -24.56 15.53
CA THR A 148 2.21 -23.12 15.49
C THR A 148 3.71 -22.80 15.54
N PRO A 149 4.57 -23.52 16.29
CA PRO A 149 6.03 -23.30 16.21
C PRO A 149 6.60 -23.54 14.81
N TRP A 150 6.11 -24.57 14.10
CA TRP A 150 6.53 -24.86 12.72
C TRP A 150 6.00 -23.82 11.73
N PHE A 151 4.77 -23.35 11.89
CA PHE A 151 4.26 -22.23 11.07
C PHE A 151 5.01 -20.93 11.31
N LYS A 152 5.38 -20.62 12.56
CA LYS A 152 6.24 -19.46 12.87
C LYS A 152 7.62 -19.60 12.22
N PHE A 153 8.21 -20.78 12.28
CA PHE A 153 9.49 -21.07 11.64
C PHE A 153 9.40 -20.93 10.11
N LEU A 154 8.38 -21.54 9.48
CA LEU A 154 8.15 -21.45 8.03
C LEU A 154 7.88 -20.01 7.57
N TRP A 155 7.09 -19.25 8.31
CA TRP A 155 6.89 -17.82 8.06
C TRP A 155 8.21 -17.03 8.12
N GLU A 156 9.02 -17.24 9.14
CA GLU A 156 10.31 -16.55 9.27
C GLU A 156 11.30 -17.00 8.19
N THR A 157 11.22 -18.25 7.72
CA THR A 157 11.94 -18.74 6.54
C THR A 157 11.55 -17.95 5.29
N TYR A 158 10.26 -17.83 4.97
CA TYR A 158 9.80 -17.02 3.83
C TYR A 158 10.26 -15.57 3.93
N ARG A 159 10.10 -14.94 5.09
CA ARG A 159 10.58 -13.58 5.34
C ARG A 159 12.08 -13.45 5.10
N THR A 160 12.87 -14.33 5.69
CA THR A 160 14.33 -14.33 5.59
C THR A 160 14.78 -14.49 4.14
N VAL A 161 14.16 -15.42 3.40
CA VAL A 161 14.44 -15.62 1.97
C VAL A 161 14.11 -14.36 1.17
N LEU A 162 12.95 -13.73 1.38
CA LEU A 162 12.61 -12.47 0.70
C LEU A 162 13.60 -11.34 1.03
N GLU A 163 14.06 -11.24 2.29
CA GLU A 163 15.07 -10.26 2.70
C GLU A 163 16.43 -10.51 2.01
N ILE A 164 16.81 -11.78 1.79
CA ILE A 164 18.06 -12.17 1.12
C ILE A 164 18.01 -11.91 -0.39
N LEU A 165 16.87 -12.21 -1.01
CA LEU A 165 16.68 -12.15 -2.47
C LEU A 165 16.38 -10.74 -3.00
N ARG A 166 16.03 -9.78 -2.14
CA ARG A 166 15.65 -8.42 -2.57
C ARG A 166 16.76 -7.71 -3.35
N ASN A 167 16.36 -6.81 -4.25
CA ASN A 167 17.23 -5.93 -5.02
C ASN A 167 18.32 -6.65 -5.83
N ASN A 168 18.04 -7.85 -6.34
CA ASN A 168 18.94 -8.57 -7.25
C ASN A 168 18.18 -9.01 -8.50
N SER A 169 18.59 -8.51 -9.65
CA SER A 169 17.93 -8.74 -10.94
C SER A 169 17.96 -10.20 -11.39
N LYS A 170 19.01 -10.95 -11.03
CA LYS A 170 19.14 -12.37 -11.38
C LYS A 170 18.24 -13.28 -10.54
N LEU A 171 17.72 -12.78 -9.41
CA LEU A 171 16.95 -13.56 -8.43
C LEU A 171 15.48 -13.13 -8.36
N GLU A 172 15.02 -12.26 -9.25
CA GLU A 172 13.64 -11.73 -9.26
C GLU A 172 12.59 -12.83 -9.37
N ALA A 173 12.82 -13.82 -10.25
CA ALA A 173 11.88 -14.93 -10.43
C ALA A 173 11.75 -15.78 -9.16
N LEU A 174 12.87 -16.07 -8.49
CA LEU A 174 12.90 -16.78 -7.22
C LEU A 174 12.22 -15.96 -6.10
N TYR A 175 12.43 -14.64 -6.09
CA TYR A 175 11.75 -13.72 -5.16
C TYR A 175 10.23 -13.74 -5.35
N ALA A 176 9.75 -13.61 -6.60
CA ALA A 176 8.32 -13.65 -6.93
C ALA A 176 7.69 -15.00 -6.54
N MET A 177 8.34 -16.12 -6.90
CA MET A 177 7.90 -17.46 -6.49
C MET A 177 7.83 -17.59 -4.96
N THR A 178 8.82 -17.07 -4.23
CA THR A 178 8.83 -17.09 -2.76
C THR A 178 7.66 -16.30 -2.20
N ALA A 179 7.38 -15.11 -2.73
CA ALA A 179 6.26 -14.28 -2.31
C ALA A 179 4.92 -15.00 -2.57
N HIS A 180 4.75 -15.63 -3.75
CA HIS A 180 3.55 -16.41 -4.08
C HIS A 180 3.35 -17.58 -3.12
N LYS A 181 4.41 -18.36 -2.83
CA LYS A 181 4.35 -19.46 -1.85
C LYS A 181 3.99 -18.95 -0.46
N ALA A 182 4.56 -17.82 -0.03
CA ALA A 182 4.26 -17.21 1.25
C ALA A 182 2.80 -16.71 1.34
N PHE A 183 2.25 -16.16 0.25
CA PHE A 183 0.84 -15.80 0.20
C PHE A 183 -0.07 -17.05 0.28
N GLN A 184 0.25 -18.10 -0.46
CA GLN A 184 -0.50 -19.36 -0.44
C GLN A 184 -0.45 -20.04 0.94
N PHE A 185 0.70 -20.00 1.61
CA PHE A 185 0.83 -20.39 3.01
C PHE A 185 -0.14 -19.58 3.90
N CYS A 186 -0.15 -18.25 3.76
CA CYS A 186 -1.06 -17.42 4.55
C CYS A 186 -2.53 -17.73 4.26
N LYS A 187 -2.89 -18.04 3.01
CA LYS A 187 -4.23 -18.46 2.59
C LYS A 187 -4.62 -19.80 3.21
N GLN A 188 -3.81 -20.83 2.98
CA GLN A 188 -4.07 -22.22 3.38
C GLN A 188 -4.28 -22.36 4.89
N TYR A 189 -3.52 -21.60 5.68
CA TYR A 189 -3.54 -21.64 7.14
C TYR A 189 -4.26 -20.44 7.78
N LYS A 190 -4.98 -19.63 6.98
CA LYS A 190 -5.73 -18.43 7.41
C LYS A 190 -4.94 -17.46 8.30
N ARG A 191 -3.63 -17.29 8.02
CA ARG A 191 -2.69 -16.44 8.78
C ARG A 191 -2.78 -14.99 8.33
N THR A 192 -3.84 -14.30 8.74
CA THR A 192 -4.11 -12.92 8.31
C THR A 192 -3.08 -11.90 8.80
N THR A 193 -2.47 -12.11 9.97
CA THR A 193 -1.49 -11.17 10.54
C THR A 193 -0.17 -11.18 9.77
N GLU A 194 0.31 -12.38 9.43
CA GLU A 194 1.49 -12.62 8.60
C GLU A 194 1.26 -12.10 7.19
N PHE A 195 0.07 -12.31 6.62
CA PHE A 195 -0.28 -11.76 5.30
C PHE A 195 -0.14 -10.24 5.25
N ARG A 196 -0.69 -9.51 6.24
CA ARG A 196 -0.55 -8.04 6.31
C ARG A 196 0.92 -7.62 6.42
N ARG A 197 1.70 -8.32 7.26
CA ARG A 197 3.15 -8.08 7.41
C ARG A 197 3.90 -8.34 6.10
N LEU A 198 3.53 -9.40 5.37
CA LEU A 198 4.13 -9.75 4.08
C LEU A 198 3.89 -8.64 3.05
N CYS A 199 2.65 -8.16 2.93
CA CYS A 199 2.32 -7.08 2.00
C CYS A 199 3.16 -5.81 2.31
N GLU A 200 3.31 -5.47 3.59
CA GLU A 200 4.13 -4.35 4.03
C GLU A 200 5.63 -4.55 3.74
N ILE A 201 6.15 -5.76 3.92
CA ILE A 201 7.54 -6.10 3.54
C ILE A 201 7.74 -5.87 2.03
N ILE A 202 6.82 -6.36 1.19
CA ILE A 202 6.94 -6.23 -0.27
C ILE A 202 6.79 -4.75 -0.70
N ARG A 203 5.95 -3.95 -0.03
CA ARG A 203 5.89 -2.48 -0.25
C ARG A 203 7.23 -1.82 0.08
N ASN A 204 7.78 -2.12 1.27
CA ASN A 204 9.06 -1.59 1.70
C ASN A 204 10.20 -2.00 0.76
N HIS A 205 10.19 -3.22 0.24
CA HIS A 205 11.17 -3.66 -0.76
C HIS A 205 11.09 -2.84 -2.05
N LEU A 206 9.88 -2.59 -2.57
CA LEU A 206 9.68 -1.74 -3.75
C LEU A 206 10.06 -0.27 -3.49
N ALA A 207 9.72 0.27 -2.33
CA ALA A 207 10.10 1.62 -1.92
C ALA A 207 11.63 1.76 -1.82
N ASN A 208 12.31 0.78 -1.24
CA ASN A 208 13.78 0.73 -1.18
C ASN A 208 14.40 0.63 -2.56
N LEU A 209 13.83 -0.19 -3.45
CA LEU A 209 14.26 -0.28 -4.85
C LEU A 209 14.21 1.09 -5.53
N ASN A 210 13.20 1.91 -5.25
CA ASN A 210 13.06 3.26 -5.82
C ASN A 210 14.02 4.28 -5.21
N LYS A 211 14.29 4.16 -3.91
CA LYS A 211 15.16 5.08 -3.15
C LYS A 211 16.63 4.91 -3.55
N TYR A 212 17.09 3.69 -3.75
CA TYR A 212 18.50 3.38 -4.03
C TYR A 212 18.70 2.99 -5.50
N ARG A 213 18.70 4.00 -6.39
CA ARG A 213 18.76 3.77 -7.84
C ARG A 213 20.11 3.28 -8.35
N ASP A 214 21.21 3.61 -7.66
CA ASP A 214 22.59 3.38 -8.12
C ASP A 214 23.16 2.00 -7.70
N GLN A 215 22.35 1.10 -7.16
CA GLN A 215 22.81 -0.24 -6.76
C GLN A 215 23.19 -1.10 -7.98
N ARG A 216 24.35 -1.77 -7.90
CA ARG A 216 24.72 -2.83 -8.87
C ARG A 216 23.73 -3.99 -8.78
N ASP A 217 23.46 -4.63 -9.92
CA ASP A 217 22.51 -5.75 -10.08
C ASP A 217 21.06 -5.41 -9.68
N ARG A 218 20.66 -4.14 -9.72
CA ARG A 218 19.31 -3.70 -9.38
C ARG A 218 18.28 -4.15 -10.44
N PRO A 219 17.10 -4.66 -10.03
CA PRO A 219 15.94 -4.85 -10.89
C PRO A 219 15.56 -3.61 -11.71
N ASP A 220 15.42 -3.76 -13.03
CA ASP A 220 14.97 -2.69 -13.91
C ASP A 220 13.46 -2.79 -14.17
N LEU A 221 12.68 -1.93 -13.53
CA LEU A 221 11.23 -1.87 -13.71
C LEU A 221 10.78 -1.39 -15.09
N THR A 222 11.69 -0.86 -15.91
CA THR A 222 11.37 -0.49 -17.30
C THR A 222 11.37 -1.72 -18.22
N ALA A 223 12.12 -2.77 -17.84
CA ALA A 223 12.17 -4.05 -18.53
C ALA A 223 10.83 -4.79 -18.40
N PRO A 224 10.28 -5.34 -19.50
CA PRO A 224 8.95 -5.92 -19.51
C PRO A 224 8.83 -7.19 -18.65
N GLU A 225 9.89 -8.01 -18.60
CA GLU A 225 9.92 -9.26 -17.82
C GLU A 225 9.93 -8.98 -16.32
N SER A 226 10.82 -8.10 -15.87
CA SER A 226 10.86 -7.62 -14.48
C SER A 226 9.54 -6.98 -14.08
N LEU A 227 9.02 -6.03 -14.87
CA LEU A 227 7.74 -5.40 -14.56
C LEU A 227 6.60 -6.42 -14.43
N GLN A 228 6.56 -7.43 -15.30
CA GLN A 228 5.56 -8.48 -15.27
C GLN A 228 5.63 -9.28 -13.96
N LEU A 229 6.83 -9.66 -13.49
CA LEU A 229 6.99 -10.38 -12.22
C LEU A 229 6.47 -9.59 -11.02
N TYR A 230 6.79 -8.29 -10.94
CA TYR A 230 6.29 -7.42 -9.86
C TYR A 230 4.77 -7.25 -9.95
N LEU A 231 4.24 -7.07 -11.16
CA LEU A 231 2.80 -6.93 -11.39
C LEU A 231 2.05 -8.21 -11.01
N ASP A 232 2.52 -9.38 -11.45
CA ASP A 232 1.91 -10.68 -11.13
C ASP A 232 1.93 -10.93 -9.62
N THR A 233 3.01 -10.55 -8.93
CA THR A 233 3.09 -10.61 -7.47
C THR A 233 2.02 -9.76 -6.80
N ARG A 234 1.78 -8.54 -7.29
CA ARG A 234 0.73 -7.64 -6.74
C ARG A 234 -0.68 -8.12 -7.06
N VAL A 235 -0.89 -8.69 -8.24
CA VAL A 235 -2.18 -9.28 -8.63
C VAL A 235 -2.50 -10.49 -7.77
N GLU A 236 -1.52 -11.34 -7.49
CA GLU A 236 -1.69 -12.49 -6.59
C GLU A 236 -1.94 -12.03 -5.14
N GLN A 237 -1.22 -11.00 -4.67
CA GLN A 237 -1.49 -10.33 -3.39
C GLN A 237 -2.96 -9.86 -3.31
N LEU A 238 -3.46 -9.20 -4.35
CA LEU A 238 -4.85 -8.72 -4.41
C LEU A 238 -5.85 -9.89 -4.34
N LYS A 239 -5.66 -10.95 -5.13
CA LYS A 239 -6.54 -12.13 -5.09
C LYS A 239 -6.62 -12.72 -3.69
N ILE A 240 -5.47 -12.98 -3.07
CA ILE A 240 -5.41 -13.64 -1.76
C ILE A 240 -5.95 -12.73 -0.66
N ALA A 241 -5.74 -11.42 -0.76
CA ALA A 241 -6.36 -10.44 0.15
C ALA A 241 -7.89 -10.51 0.08
N THR A 242 -8.47 -10.63 -1.12
CA THR A 242 -9.94 -10.78 -1.28
C THR A 242 -10.45 -12.13 -0.75
N GLU A 243 -9.73 -13.23 -1.01
CA GLU A 243 -10.12 -14.56 -0.51
C GLU A 243 -10.03 -14.67 1.02
N LEU A 244 -9.07 -13.98 1.65
CA LEU A 244 -8.97 -13.85 3.10
C LEU A 244 -9.94 -12.80 3.69
N SER A 245 -10.78 -12.17 2.86
CA SER A 245 -11.70 -11.09 3.27
C SER A 245 -11.01 -9.91 3.98
N LEU A 246 -9.77 -9.61 3.59
CA LEU A 246 -8.99 -8.49 4.11
C LEU A 246 -9.20 -7.25 3.23
N TRP A 247 -10.41 -6.69 3.23
CA TRP A 247 -10.84 -5.66 2.27
C TRP A 247 -9.99 -4.39 2.25
N GLN A 248 -9.51 -3.93 3.41
CA GLN A 248 -8.59 -2.78 3.50
C GLN A 248 -7.25 -3.09 2.81
N GLU A 249 -6.71 -4.29 3.01
CA GLU A 249 -5.45 -4.69 2.40
C GLU A 249 -5.61 -5.00 0.91
N ALA A 250 -6.78 -5.51 0.51
CA ALA A 250 -7.16 -5.66 -0.90
C ALA A 250 -7.19 -4.29 -1.59
N PHE A 251 -7.82 -3.27 -0.99
CA PHE A 251 -7.82 -1.91 -1.53
C PHE A 251 -6.42 -1.30 -1.61
N ARG A 252 -5.58 -1.47 -0.58
CA ARG A 252 -4.16 -1.06 -0.65
C ARG A 252 -3.40 -1.79 -1.75
N SER A 253 -3.71 -3.05 -2.02
CA SER A 253 -3.10 -3.83 -3.10
C SER A 253 -3.50 -3.30 -4.49
N VAL A 254 -4.72 -2.77 -4.65
CA VAL A 254 -5.17 -2.05 -5.85
C VAL A 254 -4.34 -0.77 -6.02
N GLU A 255 -4.16 0.02 -4.94
CA GLU A 255 -3.30 1.21 -4.95
C GLU A 255 -1.84 0.83 -5.30
N ASP A 256 -1.33 -0.30 -4.80
CA ASP A 256 0.02 -0.79 -5.13
C ASP A 256 0.17 -1.12 -6.63
N ILE A 257 -0.83 -1.76 -7.24
CA ILE A 257 -0.85 -2.06 -8.69
C ILE A 257 -0.87 -0.75 -9.49
N HIS A 258 -1.79 0.16 -9.16
CA HIS A 258 -1.91 1.45 -9.84
C HIS A 258 -0.64 2.29 -9.68
N GLY A 259 -0.06 2.32 -8.49
CA GLY A 259 1.18 3.03 -8.17
C GLY A 259 2.38 2.48 -8.94
N LEU A 260 2.53 1.16 -9.02
CA LEU A 260 3.59 0.51 -9.81
C LEU A 260 3.51 0.94 -11.29
N MET A 261 2.30 0.92 -11.87
CA MET A 261 2.11 1.28 -13.27
C MET A 261 2.23 2.79 -13.52
N SER A 262 1.88 3.62 -12.55
CA SER A 262 2.08 5.07 -12.58
C SER A 262 3.57 5.43 -12.55
N MET A 263 4.39 4.68 -11.82
CA MET A 263 5.84 4.88 -11.81
C MET A 263 6.48 4.61 -13.17
N VAL A 264 6.04 3.54 -13.86
CA VAL A 264 6.60 3.14 -15.16
C VAL A 264 5.91 3.84 -16.33
N LYS A 265 4.76 4.50 -16.09
CA LYS A 265 3.92 5.16 -17.09
C LYS A 265 3.53 4.24 -18.26
N LYS A 266 3.26 2.97 -17.95
CA LYS A 266 2.80 1.95 -18.92
C LYS A 266 1.44 1.41 -18.47
N THR A 267 0.58 1.06 -19.41
CA THR A 267 -0.68 0.37 -19.11
C THR A 267 -0.46 -1.15 -19.05
N PRO A 268 -1.03 -1.87 -18.06
CA PRO A 268 -0.94 -3.32 -17.99
C PRO A 268 -1.56 -4.03 -19.19
N LYS A 269 -1.21 -5.31 -19.34
CA LYS A 269 -1.87 -6.20 -20.31
C LYS A 269 -3.37 -6.35 -19.96
N PRO A 270 -4.25 -6.50 -20.96
CA PRO A 270 -5.69 -6.67 -20.73
C PRO A 270 -6.04 -7.82 -19.79
N SER A 271 -5.30 -8.93 -19.83
CA SER A 271 -5.52 -10.08 -18.93
C SER A 271 -5.37 -9.73 -17.45
N VAL A 272 -4.41 -8.87 -17.12
CA VAL A 272 -4.22 -8.38 -15.74
C VAL A 272 -5.31 -7.40 -15.36
N LEU A 273 -5.69 -6.49 -16.28
CA LEU A 273 -6.76 -5.52 -16.03
C LEU A 273 -8.11 -6.20 -15.77
N VAL A 274 -8.40 -7.33 -16.43
CA VAL A 274 -9.60 -8.13 -16.16
C VAL A 274 -9.66 -8.56 -14.69
N VAL A 275 -8.56 -9.11 -14.15
CA VAL A 275 -8.50 -9.52 -12.73
C VAL A 275 -8.61 -8.30 -11.82
N TYR A 276 -7.91 -7.21 -12.14
CA TYR A 276 -7.96 -5.97 -11.38
C TYR A 276 -9.39 -5.42 -11.25
N TYR A 277 -10.12 -5.29 -12.36
CA TYR A 277 -11.50 -4.78 -12.34
C TYR A 277 -12.48 -5.78 -11.72
N ALA A 278 -12.28 -7.08 -11.93
CA ALA A 278 -13.10 -8.11 -11.31
C ALA A 278 -12.96 -8.14 -9.78
N LYS A 279 -11.77 -7.84 -9.24
CA LYS A 279 -11.58 -7.68 -7.79
C LYS A 279 -12.06 -6.32 -7.28
N LEU A 280 -11.96 -5.26 -8.09
CA LEU A 280 -12.55 -3.97 -7.74
C LEU A 280 -14.07 -4.00 -7.61
N THR A 281 -14.78 -4.78 -8.43
CA THR A 281 -16.24 -4.91 -8.29
C THR A 281 -16.60 -5.51 -6.93
N GLU A 282 -15.91 -6.56 -6.47
CA GLU A 282 -16.09 -7.11 -5.11
C GLU A 282 -15.80 -6.07 -4.02
N ILE A 283 -14.63 -5.40 -4.10
CA ILE A 283 -14.19 -4.43 -3.08
C ILE A 283 -15.18 -3.28 -2.94
N PHE A 284 -15.63 -2.70 -4.05
CA PHE A 284 -16.55 -1.56 -4.00
C PHE A 284 -17.97 -1.94 -3.58
N TRP A 285 -18.39 -3.17 -3.85
CA TRP A 285 -19.67 -3.68 -3.35
C TRP A 285 -19.66 -3.75 -1.83
N ILE A 286 -18.62 -4.36 -1.25
CA ILE A 286 -18.50 -4.53 0.21
C ILE A 286 -18.25 -3.20 0.93
N SER A 287 -17.66 -2.22 0.25
CA SER A 287 -17.43 -0.87 0.79
C SER A 287 -18.63 0.08 0.60
N ASP A 288 -19.80 -0.43 0.19
CA ASP A 288 -21.02 0.33 -0.14
C ASP A 288 -20.82 1.45 -1.19
N CYS A 289 -19.75 1.36 -1.97
CA CYS A 289 -19.38 2.32 -3.02
C CYS A 289 -20.01 1.95 -4.37
N HIS A 290 -21.34 1.85 -4.39
CA HIS A 290 -22.14 1.34 -5.52
C HIS A 290 -21.86 2.04 -6.86
N LEU A 291 -21.62 3.35 -6.86
CA LEU A 291 -21.28 4.10 -8.07
C LEU A 291 -20.00 3.58 -8.72
N TYR A 292 -18.95 3.41 -7.93
CA TYR A 292 -17.65 2.92 -8.40
C TYR A 292 -17.67 1.43 -8.74
N HIS A 293 -18.51 0.66 -8.04
CA HIS A 293 -18.81 -0.72 -8.40
C HIS A 293 -19.40 -0.81 -9.83
N ALA A 294 -20.38 0.02 -10.17
CA ALA A 294 -20.98 0.06 -11.51
C ALA A 294 -19.97 0.50 -12.59
N TYR A 295 -19.12 1.49 -12.29
CA TYR A 295 -18.05 1.88 -13.20
C TYR A 295 -16.98 0.79 -13.38
N ALA A 296 -16.61 0.05 -12.32
CA ALA A 296 -15.68 -1.07 -12.43
C ALA A 296 -16.25 -2.18 -13.33
N TRP A 297 -17.54 -2.50 -13.19
CA TRP A 297 -18.27 -3.40 -14.09
C TRP A 297 -18.26 -2.91 -15.53
N LEU A 298 -18.49 -1.61 -15.72
CA LEU A 298 -18.46 -0.97 -17.04
C LEU A 298 -17.09 -1.12 -17.71
N LYS A 299 -15.99 -0.87 -16.99
CA LYS A 299 -14.63 -1.09 -17.52
C LYS A 299 -14.37 -2.56 -17.83
N LEU A 300 -14.82 -3.47 -16.96
CA LEU A 300 -14.70 -4.91 -17.18
C LEU A 300 -15.45 -5.37 -18.44
N PHE A 301 -16.67 -4.87 -18.66
CA PHE A 301 -17.46 -5.13 -19.87
C PHE A 301 -16.70 -4.73 -21.13
N TYR A 302 -16.12 -3.53 -21.16
CA TYR A 302 -15.35 -3.09 -22.33
C TYR A 302 -14.12 -3.95 -22.58
N LEU A 303 -13.38 -4.31 -21.54
CA LEU A 303 -12.20 -5.16 -21.67
C LEU A 303 -12.57 -6.55 -22.22
N GLN A 304 -13.63 -7.15 -21.69
CA GLN A 304 -14.11 -8.45 -22.18
C GLN A 304 -14.60 -8.34 -23.63
N LYS A 305 -15.39 -7.33 -23.97
CA LYS A 305 -15.92 -7.14 -25.34
C LYS A 305 -14.82 -6.87 -26.38
N SER A 306 -13.77 -6.15 -26.01
CA SER A 306 -12.70 -5.75 -26.95
C SER A 306 -11.56 -6.76 -27.08
N TYR A 307 -11.20 -7.46 -26.00
CA TYR A 307 -10.01 -8.32 -25.98
C TYR A 307 -10.32 -9.83 -25.88
N ASN A 308 -11.52 -10.23 -25.43
CA ASN A 308 -11.88 -11.65 -25.32
C ASN A 308 -12.56 -12.15 -26.60
N LYS A 309 -11.79 -12.75 -27.50
CA LYS A 309 -12.28 -13.31 -28.77
C LYS A 309 -13.20 -14.53 -28.59
N ASN A 310 -13.15 -15.20 -27.43
CA ASN A 310 -13.92 -16.40 -27.13
C ASN A 310 -15.16 -16.11 -26.28
N LEU A 311 -15.55 -14.84 -26.15
CA LEU A 311 -16.67 -14.44 -25.30
C LEU A 311 -18.00 -14.92 -25.90
N SER A 312 -18.71 -15.78 -25.17
CA SER A 312 -20.04 -16.23 -25.60
C SER A 312 -21.04 -15.07 -25.53
N GLN A 313 -22.05 -15.10 -26.41
CA GLN A 313 -23.11 -14.07 -26.39
C GLN A 313 -23.89 -14.08 -25.06
N LYS A 314 -24.04 -15.25 -24.43
CA LYS A 314 -24.65 -15.40 -23.10
C LYS A 314 -23.81 -14.73 -22.01
N ASP A 315 -22.48 -14.91 -22.04
CA ASP A 315 -21.58 -14.28 -21.08
C ASP A 315 -21.54 -12.75 -21.27
N LEU A 316 -21.52 -12.27 -22.51
CA LEU A 316 -21.61 -10.84 -22.82
C LEU A 316 -22.91 -10.23 -22.30
N GLN A 317 -24.03 -10.93 -22.49
CA GLN A 317 -25.35 -10.53 -22.00
C GLN A 317 -25.40 -10.50 -20.47
N LEU A 318 -24.82 -11.50 -19.80
CA LEU A 318 -24.75 -11.55 -18.35
C LEU A 318 -23.93 -10.39 -17.77
N ILE A 319 -22.76 -10.09 -18.35
CA ILE A 319 -21.94 -8.95 -17.93
C ILE A 319 -22.70 -7.64 -18.19
N ALA A 320 -23.33 -7.47 -19.37
CA ALA A 320 -24.10 -6.27 -19.69
C ALA A 320 -25.27 -6.05 -18.72
N SER A 321 -26.02 -7.10 -18.40
CA SER A 321 -27.09 -7.07 -17.40
C SER A 321 -26.55 -6.73 -16.01
N SER A 322 -25.37 -7.25 -15.64
CA SER A 322 -24.71 -6.91 -14.37
C SER A 322 -24.35 -5.43 -14.29
N VAL A 323 -23.80 -4.87 -15.38
CA VAL A 323 -23.46 -3.45 -15.43
C VAL A 323 -24.72 -2.59 -15.28
N LEU A 324 -25.81 -2.94 -15.98
CA LEU A 324 -27.03 -2.15 -15.94
C LEU A 324 -27.72 -2.24 -14.56
N LEU A 325 -27.77 -3.42 -13.95
CA LEU A 325 -28.30 -3.59 -12.60
C LEU A 325 -27.43 -2.92 -11.54
N ALA A 326 -26.10 -2.98 -11.66
CA ALA A 326 -25.19 -2.25 -10.79
C ALA A 326 -25.39 -0.73 -10.91
N ALA A 327 -25.59 -0.22 -12.13
CA ALA A 327 -25.88 1.19 -12.36
C ALA A 327 -27.24 1.59 -11.77
N LEU A 328 -28.27 0.75 -11.92
CA LEU A 328 -29.57 0.96 -11.29
C LEU A 328 -29.45 0.98 -9.76
N ALA A 329 -28.70 0.05 -9.16
CA ALA A 329 -28.53 -0.06 -7.71
C ALA A 329 -27.88 1.15 -7.02
N VAL A 330 -27.26 2.07 -7.77
CA VAL A 330 -26.76 3.35 -7.21
C VAL A 330 -27.94 4.18 -6.64
N SER A 331 -27.76 4.95 -5.58
CA SER A 331 -28.83 5.86 -5.13
C SER A 331 -29.16 6.91 -6.19
N PRO A 332 -30.44 7.27 -6.42
CA PRO A 332 -30.82 8.32 -7.37
C PRO A 332 -30.49 9.74 -6.88
N TYR A 333 -30.14 9.92 -5.61
CA TYR A 333 -29.75 11.19 -5.01
C TYR A 333 -28.31 11.15 -4.46
N ASP A 334 -27.71 12.33 -4.33
CA ASP A 334 -26.37 12.53 -3.80
C ASP A 334 -26.42 12.89 -2.30
N HIS A 335 -25.38 12.55 -1.54
CA HIS A 335 -25.32 12.76 -0.09
C HIS A 335 -24.78 14.14 0.29
N LYS A 336 -24.53 15.02 -0.70
CA LYS A 336 -23.99 16.38 -0.49
C LYS A 336 -24.90 17.29 0.32
N TYR A 337 -26.21 17.11 0.22
CA TYR A 337 -27.16 17.99 0.90
C TYR A 337 -27.16 17.71 2.41
N GLY A 338 -26.93 18.75 3.22
CA GLY A 338 -26.84 18.67 4.67
C GLY A 338 -25.46 18.26 5.22
N ALA A 339 -24.47 18.01 4.35
CA ALA A 339 -23.10 17.71 4.75
C ALA A 339 -22.33 18.99 5.11
N SER A 340 -21.45 18.91 6.11
CA SER A 340 -20.55 20.00 6.47
C SER A 340 -19.48 20.24 5.40
N HIS A 341 -18.89 21.43 5.37
CA HIS A 341 -17.81 21.75 4.42
C HIS A 341 -16.63 20.77 4.55
N LEU A 342 -16.25 20.41 5.78
CA LEU A 342 -15.15 19.48 6.04
C LEU A 342 -15.44 18.07 5.51
N GLU A 343 -16.68 17.58 5.67
CA GLU A 343 -17.11 16.30 5.11
C GLU A 343 -17.05 16.31 3.58
N LEU A 344 -17.51 17.40 2.96
CA LEU A 344 -17.48 17.58 1.50
C LEU A 344 -16.04 17.60 0.94
N GLU A 345 -15.08 18.22 1.62
CA GLU A 345 -13.68 18.22 1.19
C GLU A 345 -13.05 16.82 1.30
N ASN A 346 -13.24 16.16 2.44
CA ASN A 346 -12.73 14.80 2.65
C ASN A 346 -13.33 13.80 1.64
N GLU A 347 -14.63 13.94 1.33
CA GLU A 347 -15.29 13.12 0.31
C GLU A 347 -14.75 13.40 -1.09
N LYS A 348 -14.50 14.66 -1.45
CA LYS A 348 -13.92 15.01 -2.75
C LYS A 348 -12.55 14.37 -2.95
N ASP A 349 -11.65 14.48 -1.99
CA ASP A 349 -10.30 13.89 -2.09
C ASP A 349 -10.35 12.36 -2.18
N ARG A 350 -11.20 11.74 -1.36
CA ARG A 350 -11.46 10.30 -1.41
C ARG A 350 -12.01 9.88 -2.78
N ASN A 351 -13.00 10.60 -3.29
CA ASN A 351 -13.67 10.32 -4.56
C ASN A 351 -12.73 10.51 -5.75
N LEU A 352 -11.85 11.52 -5.72
CA LEU A 352 -10.80 11.73 -6.71
C LEU A 352 -9.80 10.59 -6.72
N ARG A 353 -9.35 10.14 -5.54
CA ARG A 353 -8.45 8.99 -5.41
C ARG A 353 -9.08 7.74 -6.00
N ILE A 354 -10.33 7.43 -5.63
CA ILE A 354 -11.05 6.25 -6.14
C ILE A 354 -11.31 6.36 -7.65
N ALA A 355 -11.70 7.54 -8.15
CA ALA A 355 -11.92 7.77 -9.58
C ALA A 355 -10.65 7.54 -10.41
N ASN A 356 -9.47 7.87 -9.87
CA ASN A 356 -8.19 7.58 -10.53
C ASN A 356 -7.91 6.08 -10.60
N LEU A 357 -8.26 5.30 -9.57
CA LEU A 357 -8.12 3.85 -9.55
C LEU A 357 -9.08 3.17 -10.55
N VAL A 358 -10.33 3.63 -10.61
CA VAL A 358 -11.37 3.07 -11.51
C VAL A 358 -11.13 3.42 -12.97
N ASN A 359 -10.67 4.64 -13.26
CA ASN A 359 -10.33 5.02 -14.63
C ASN A 359 -8.94 4.54 -15.06
N PHE A 360 -8.21 3.88 -14.16
CA PHE A 360 -6.80 3.51 -14.33
C PHE A 360 -5.97 4.68 -14.88
N SER A 361 -6.17 5.86 -14.29
CA SER A 361 -5.48 7.05 -14.74
C SER A 361 -4.07 7.10 -14.17
N LEU A 362 -3.06 7.11 -15.04
CA LEU A 362 -1.67 7.27 -14.66
C LEU A 362 -1.25 8.74 -14.46
N ASP A 363 -2.04 9.71 -14.95
CA ASP A 363 -1.77 11.15 -14.81
C ASP A 363 -2.60 11.77 -13.68
N SER A 364 -1.93 12.20 -12.60
CA SER A 364 -2.57 12.91 -11.47
C SER A 364 -2.87 14.38 -11.75
N LYS A 365 -2.41 14.95 -12.88
CA LYS A 365 -2.41 16.41 -13.15
C LYS A 365 -3.57 16.93 -14.00
N ARG A 366 -4.54 16.09 -14.37
CA ARG A 366 -5.69 16.55 -15.16
C ARG A 366 -6.81 17.00 -14.22
N GLU A 367 -6.76 18.27 -13.82
CA GLU A 367 -7.76 18.92 -12.95
C GLU A 367 -9.17 18.99 -13.60
N ASN A 368 -9.26 18.85 -14.93
CA ASN A 368 -10.53 18.87 -15.67
C ASN A 368 -11.06 17.47 -15.99
N ARG A 369 -11.26 16.62 -14.97
CA ARG A 369 -12.02 15.38 -15.15
C ARG A 369 -13.43 15.53 -14.64
N GLU A 370 -14.38 15.17 -15.49
CA GLU A 370 -15.77 14.99 -15.07
C GLU A 370 -15.82 14.04 -13.88
N VAL A 371 -16.39 14.54 -12.78
CA VAL A 371 -16.59 13.76 -11.57
C VAL A 371 -17.60 12.64 -11.92
N PRO A 372 -17.26 11.36 -11.67
CA PRO A 372 -18.20 10.26 -11.91
C PRO A 372 -19.52 10.53 -11.20
N SER A 373 -20.63 10.40 -11.92
CA SER A 373 -21.98 10.60 -11.42
C SER A 373 -22.92 9.54 -11.98
N ARG A 374 -24.07 9.31 -11.33
CA ARG A 374 -25.09 8.38 -11.83
C ARG A 374 -25.59 8.80 -13.23
N ALA A 375 -25.78 10.10 -13.45
CA ALA A 375 -26.24 10.62 -14.75
C ALA A 375 -25.20 10.38 -15.85
N SER A 376 -23.92 10.73 -15.61
CA SER A 376 -22.84 10.47 -16.57
C SER A 376 -22.66 8.98 -16.84
N LEU A 377 -22.88 8.13 -15.84
CA LEU A 377 -22.82 6.67 -16.00
C LEU A 377 -23.89 6.18 -16.99
N PHE A 378 -25.16 6.60 -16.84
CA PHE A 378 -26.20 6.20 -17.79
C PHE A 378 -25.98 6.78 -19.19
N SER A 379 -25.52 8.02 -19.31
CA SER A 379 -25.12 8.58 -20.60
C SER A 379 -24.00 7.77 -21.26
N GLU A 380 -23.01 7.32 -20.49
CA GLU A 380 -21.92 6.48 -20.99
C GLU A 380 -22.39 5.06 -21.38
N LEU A 381 -23.31 4.46 -20.60
CA LEU A 381 -23.91 3.16 -20.90
C LEU A 381 -24.72 3.18 -22.20
N ALA A 382 -25.49 4.25 -22.42
CA ALA A 382 -26.25 4.47 -23.64
C ALA A 382 -25.32 4.70 -24.84
N ALA A 383 -24.36 5.63 -24.71
CA ALA A 383 -23.43 6.00 -25.79
C ALA A 383 -22.61 4.81 -26.30
N LYS A 384 -22.25 3.88 -25.42
CA LYS A 384 -21.43 2.70 -25.77
C LYS A 384 -22.25 1.42 -26.01
N GLY A 385 -23.58 1.53 -26.03
CA GLY A 385 -24.47 0.44 -26.41
C GLY A 385 -24.50 -0.73 -25.43
N VAL A 386 -24.20 -0.52 -24.15
CA VAL A 386 -24.25 -1.58 -23.13
C VAL A 386 -25.69 -2.02 -22.90
N ILE A 387 -26.63 -1.06 -22.89
CA ILE A 387 -28.07 -1.29 -22.70
C ILE A 387 -28.59 -2.26 -23.78
N ALA A 388 -28.16 -2.11 -25.03
CA ALA A 388 -28.57 -2.99 -26.13
C ALA A 388 -28.11 -4.45 -25.95
N CYS A 389 -26.99 -4.69 -25.27
CA CYS A 389 -26.45 -6.02 -25.02
C CYS A 389 -27.10 -6.74 -23.82
N ALA A 390 -27.81 -6.04 -22.94
CA ALA A 390 -28.44 -6.62 -21.75
C ALA A 390 -29.64 -7.53 -22.09
N SER A 391 -30.03 -8.38 -21.12
CA SER A 391 -31.24 -9.20 -21.20
C SER A 391 -32.51 -8.36 -21.29
N GLN A 392 -33.54 -8.89 -21.96
CA GLN A 392 -34.79 -8.16 -22.18
C GLN A 392 -35.45 -7.79 -20.86
N ASP A 393 -35.53 -8.72 -19.89
CA ASP A 393 -36.12 -8.43 -18.57
C ASP A 393 -35.41 -7.27 -17.84
N VAL A 394 -34.09 -7.11 -18.04
CA VAL A 394 -33.29 -6.05 -17.40
C VAL A 394 -33.41 -4.72 -18.15
N LYS A 395 -33.57 -4.74 -19.47
CA LYS A 395 -33.92 -3.55 -20.27
C LYS A 395 -35.31 -3.02 -19.92
N ASP A 396 -36.28 -3.92 -19.79
CA ASP A 396 -37.65 -3.57 -19.44
C ASP A 396 -37.68 -2.95 -18.03
N LEU A 397 -36.92 -3.50 -17.08
CA LEU A 397 -36.77 -2.91 -15.74
C LEU A 397 -36.11 -1.53 -15.78
N TYR A 398 -35.06 -1.34 -16.58
CA TYR A 398 -34.40 -0.05 -16.75
C TYR A 398 -35.38 1.02 -17.28
N ASN A 399 -36.13 0.71 -18.34
CA ASN A 399 -37.13 1.63 -18.88
C ASN A 399 -38.23 1.93 -17.87
N LEU A 400 -38.72 0.90 -17.16
CA LEU A 400 -39.77 1.04 -16.15
C LEU A 400 -39.35 1.96 -14.99
N LEU A 401 -38.09 1.90 -14.53
CA LEU A 401 -37.62 2.66 -13.35
C LEU A 401 -37.07 4.05 -13.67
N GLU A 402 -36.58 4.29 -14.90
CA GLU A 402 -35.95 5.57 -15.27
C GLU A 402 -36.77 6.42 -16.26
N HIS A 403 -37.68 5.83 -17.04
CA HIS A 403 -38.41 6.53 -18.10
C HIS A 403 -39.92 6.52 -17.92
N ASP A 404 -40.49 5.44 -17.38
CA ASP A 404 -41.94 5.33 -17.20
C ASP A 404 -42.45 6.08 -15.96
N PHE A 405 -43.61 6.71 -16.09
CA PHE A 405 -44.30 7.40 -15.01
C PHE A 405 -45.63 6.70 -14.71
N LEU A 406 -45.59 5.73 -13.78
CA LEU A 406 -46.70 4.83 -13.45
C LEU A 406 -46.85 4.65 -11.93
N PRO A 407 -47.31 5.68 -11.19
CA PRO A 407 -47.20 5.72 -9.72
C PRO A 407 -47.90 4.57 -8.99
N LEU A 408 -49.04 4.10 -9.51
CA LEU A 408 -49.84 3.03 -8.90
C LEU A 408 -49.44 1.62 -9.39
N ASP A 409 -48.97 1.51 -10.63
CA ASP A 409 -48.69 0.23 -11.30
C ASP A 409 -47.18 -0.12 -11.35
N LEU A 410 -46.30 0.78 -10.90
CA LEU A 410 -44.85 0.58 -10.98
C LEU A 410 -44.42 -0.72 -10.30
N VAL A 411 -44.92 -0.97 -9.09
CA VAL A 411 -44.53 -2.12 -8.28
C VAL A 411 -45.11 -3.42 -8.84
N SER A 412 -46.37 -3.42 -9.28
CA SER A 412 -47.01 -4.60 -9.85
C SER A 412 -46.32 -5.07 -11.13
N LYS A 413 -45.77 -4.13 -11.93
CA LYS A 413 -44.95 -4.44 -13.12
C LYS A 413 -43.49 -4.78 -12.80
N ALA A 414 -42.90 -4.17 -11.76
CA ALA A 414 -41.50 -4.43 -11.38
C ALA A 414 -41.31 -5.79 -10.69
N GLN A 415 -42.22 -6.21 -9.82
CA GLN A 415 -42.14 -7.46 -9.05
C GLN A 415 -41.92 -8.74 -9.90
N PRO A 416 -42.67 -8.99 -10.99
CA PRO A 416 -42.41 -10.15 -11.85
C PRO A 416 -41.03 -10.08 -12.53
N LEU A 417 -40.55 -8.89 -12.90
CA LEU A 417 -39.21 -8.72 -13.48
C LEU A 417 -38.13 -9.02 -12.44
N LEU A 418 -38.26 -8.52 -11.21
CA LEU A 418 -37.33 -8.80 -10.11
C LEU A 418 -37.26 -10.30 -9.78
N SER A 419 -38.40 -10.99 -9.77
CA SER A 419 -38.45 -12.44 -9.53
C SER A 419 -37.85 -13.29 -10.68
N LYS A 420 -37.82 -12.78 -11.90
CA LYS A 420 -37.10 -13.41 -13.02
C LYS A 420 -35.61 -13.17 -12.90
N ILE A 421 -35.20 -11.94 -12.58
CA ILE A 421 -33.78 -11.55 -12.42
C ILE A 421 -33.12 -12.33 -11.28
N SER A 422 -33.84 -12.64 -10.20
CA SER A 422 -33.32 -13.43 -9.08
C SER A 422 -32.85 -14.84 -9.47
N LYS A 423 -33.43 -15.39 -10.55
CA LYS A 423 -33.10 -16.72 -11.08
C LYS A 423 -31.96 -16.69 -12.09
N ILE A 424 -31.53 -15.50 -12.52
CA ILE A 424 -30.46 -15.32 -13.49
C ILE A 424 -29.14 -15.18 -12.73
N GLY A 425 -28.28 -16.18 -12.86
CA GLY A 425 -26.93 -16.19 -12.29
C GLY A 425 -26.13 -17.37 -12.80
N GLY A 426 -24.81 -17.28 -12.74
CA GLY A 426 -23.94 -18.38 -13.15
C GLY A 426 -22.46 -18.02 -13.29
N LYS A 427 -21.65 -19.07 -13.44
CA LYS A 427 -20.23 -18.98 -13.82
C LYS A 427 -20.12 -18.55 -15.29
N LEU A 428 -19.32 -17.51 -15.54
CA LEU A 428 -18.97 -17.09 -16.90
C LEU A 428 -18.05 -18.16 -17.52
N SER A 429 -18.56 -18.92 -18.48
CA SER A 429 -17.81 -20.05 -19.07
C SER A 429 -16.60 -19.57 -19.88
N SER A 430 -16.70 -18.40 -20.52
CA SER A 430 -15.62 -17.79 -21.30
C SER A 430 -14.69 -16.87 -20.49
N ALA A 431 -14.89 -16.70 -19.17
CA ALA A 431 -14.08 -15.82 -18.32
C ALA A 431 -13.89 -16.37 -16.88
N PRO A 432 -13.09 -17.43 -16.69
CA PRO A 432 -12.88 -18.08 -15.38
C PRO A 432 -12.19 -17.18 -14.34
N LEU A 433 -11.65 -16.03 -14.76
CA LEU A 433 -10.98 -15.05 -13.92
C LEU A 433 -11.96 -14.02 -13.30
N VAL A 434 -13.24 -14.05 -13.69
CA VAL A 434 -14.29 -13.18 -13.15
C VAL A 434 -15.09 -13.96 -12.11
N PRO A 435 -15.36 -13.38 -10.93
CA PRO A 435 -16.21 -13.98 -9.90
C PRO A 435 -17.59 -14.39 -10.43
N GLU A 436 -18.20 -15.37 -9.78
CA GLU A 436 -19.56 -15.77 -10.09
C GLU A 436 -20.51 -14.59 -9.96
N VAL A 437 -21.29 -14.37 -11.02
CA VAL A 437 -22.24 -13.26 -11.05
C VAL A 437 -23.59 -13.79 -10.61
N PHE A 438 -24.01 -13.36 -9.43
CA PHE A 438 -25.36 -13.56 -8.92
C PHE A 438 -26.11 -12.24 -9.02
N LEU A 439 -27.03 -12.12 -9.99
CA LEU A 439 -27.84 -10.91 -10.12
C LEU A 439 -28.80 -10.72 -8.94
N SER A 440 -29.03 -11.77 -8.14
CA SER A 440 -29.76 -11.72 -6.88
C SER A 440 -29.17 -10.74 -5.86
N GLN A 441 -27.86 -10.45 -5.92
CA GLN A 441 -27.22 -9.50 -5.01
C GLN A 441 -27.79 -8.09 -5.12
N TYR A 442 -28.34 -7.72 -6.28
CA TYR A 442 -28.88 -6.37 -6.52
C TYR A 442 -30.34 -6.22 -6.07
N LEU A 443 -31.05 -7.31 -5.75
CA LEU A 443 -32.49 -7.26 -5.45
C LEU A 443 -32.83 -6.26 -4.33
N PRO A 444 -32.16 -6.27 -3.16
CA PRO A 444 -32.51 -5.34 -2.09
C PRO A 444 -32.33 -3.88 -2.50
N ALA A 445 -31.29 -3.59 -3.28
CA ALA A 445 -31.03 -2.24 -3.80
C ALA A 445 -32.08 -1.82 -4.85
N LEU A 446 -32.55 -2.75 -5.69
CA LEU A 446 -33.58 -2.50 -6.70
C LEU A 446 -34.96 -2.33 -6.07
N GLU A 447 -35.29 -3.08 -5.03
CA GLU A 447 -36.53 -2.90 -4.25
C GLU A 447 -36.54 -1.54 -3.53
N LYS A 448 -35.41 -1.14 -2.94
CA LYS A 448 -35.23 0.21 -2.38
C LYS A 448 -35.37 1.28 -3.46
N LEU A 449 -34.76 1.11 -4.63
CA LEU A 449 -34.89 2.06 -5.74
C LEU A 449 -36.35 2.17 -6.23
N THR A 450 -37.03 1.04 -6.38
CA THR A 450 -38.44 1.02 -6.81
C THR A 450 -39.30 1.78 -5.81
N THR A 451 -39.09 1.55 -4.51
CA THR A 451 -39.74 2.31 -3.42
C THR A 451 -39.49 3.82 -3.55
N LEU A 452 -38.23 4.22 -3.75
CA LEU A 452 -37.86 5.63 -3.93
C LEU A 452 -38.54 6.26 -5.16
N ARG A 453 -38.65 5.52 -6.27
CA ARG A 453 -39.34 5.98 -7.48
C ARG A 453 -40.85 6.11 -7.26
N VAL A 454 -41.49 5.17 -6.58
CA VAL A 454 -42.91 5.30 -6.19
C VAL A 454 -43.11 6.57 -5.35
N LEU A 455 -42.28 6.80 -4.33
CA LEU A 455 -42.39 7.99 -3.49
C LEU A 455 -42.19 9.29 -4.30
N GLN A 456 -41.22 9.29 -5.22
CA GLN A 456 -40.97 10.43 -6.10
C GLN A 456 -42.18 10.71 -7.01
N GLN A 457 -42.69 9.68 -7.70
CA GLN A 457 -43.84 9.83 -8.60
C GLN A 457 -45.12 10.21 -7.82
N ALA A 458 -45.35 9.61 -6.65
CA ALA A 458 -46.46 9.94 -5.77
C ALA A 458 -46.40 11.40 -5.30
N SER A 459 -45.20 11.91 -4.96
CA SER A 459 -45.03 13.29 -4.50
C SER A 459 -45.36 14.35 -5.57
N GLN A 460 -45.32 13.98 -6.85
CA GLN A 460 -45.66 14.88 -7.97
C GLN A 460 -47.17 14.96 -8.24
N ILE A 461 -47.94 13.95 -7.81
CA ILE A 461 -49.37 13.83 -8.14
C ILE A 461 -50.25 14.08 -6.91
N PHE A 462 -49.86 13.53 -5.77
CA PHE A 462 -50.67 13.55 -4.56
C PHE A 462 -50.16 14.61 -3.60
N GLN A 463 -51.09 15.34 -2.98
CA GLN A 463 -50.78 16.24 -1.87
C GLN A 463 -50.79 15.52 -0.51
N SER A 464 -51.71 14.58 -0.32
CA SER A 464 -51.81 13.75 0.90
C SER A 464 -52.25 12.34 0.54
N VAL A 465 -51.64 11.33 1.14
CA VAL A 465 -51.90 9.91 0.93
C VAL A 465 -51.97 9.20 2.29
N LYS A 466 -52.96 8.33 2.50
CA LYS A 466 -53.03 7.52 3.72
C LYS A 466 -51.87 6.52 3.77
N ILE A 467 -51.34 6.28 4.97
CA ILE A 467 -50.26 5.31 5.20
C ILE A 467 -50.65 3.92 4.65
N ASP A 468 -51.88 3.47 4.92
CA ASP A 468 -52.39 2.19 4.41
C ASP A 468 -52.37 2.07 2.89
N MET A 469 -52.66 3.16 2.18
CA MET A 469 -52.63 3.19 0.72
C MET A 469 -51.19 3.08 0.22
N LEU A 470 -50.26 3.81 0.85
CA LEU A 470 -48.85 3.74 0.50
C LEU A 470 -48.25 2.35 0.76
N SER A 471 -48.64 1.70 1.86
CA SER A 471 -48.25 0.30 2.14
C SER A 471 -48.81 -0.68 1.11
N ARG A 472 -50.02 -0.47 0.59
CA ARG A 472 -50.57 -1.29 -0.50
C ARG A 472 -49.86 -1.05 -1.83
N MET A 473 -49.41 0.18 -2.08
CA MET A 473 -48.64 0.52 -3.28
C MET A 473 -47.24 -0.11 -3.24
N ILE A 474 -46.66 -0.31 -2.06
CA ILE A 474 -45.29 -0.83 -1.86
C ILE A 474 -45.34 -2.11 -1.01
N PRO A 475 -45.79 -3.24 -1.56
CA PRO A 475 -45.86 -4.52 -0.86
C PRO A 475 -44.49 -5.16 -0.54
N PHE A 476 -43.38 -4.61 -1.05
CA PHE A 476 -42.04 -5.16 -0.82
C PHE A 476 -41.59 -5.07 0.65
N PHE A 477 -42.05 -4.04 1.35
CA PHE A 477 -41.55 -3.67 2.67
C PHE A 477 -42.68 -3.27 3.60
N ASP A 478 -42.51 -3.57 4.89
CA ASP A 478 -43.35 -2.99 5.93
C ASP A 478 -43.19 -1.47 5.97
N PHE A 479 -44.24 -0.77 6.40
CA PHE A 479 -44.23 0.68 6.45
C PHE A 479 -43.05 1.24 7.26
N SER A 480 -42.61 0.58 8.33
CA SER A 480 -41.45 1.01 9.13
C SER A 480 -40.16 1.11 8.31
N VAL A 481 -39.96 0.20 7.34
CA VAL A 481 -38.80 0.22 6.45
C VAL A 481 -38.99 1.29 5.37
N VAL A 482 -40.20 1.41 4.82
CA VAL A 482 -40.54 2.48 3.86
C VAL A 482 -40.35 3.85 4.50
N GLU A 483 -40.75 4.03 5.75
CA GLU A 483 -40.57 5.25 6.54
C GLU A 483 -39.08 5.56 6.70
N LYS A 484 -38.25 4.58 7.08
CA LYS A 484 -36.79 4.75 7.16
C LYS A 484 -36.18 5.19 5.82
N ILE A 485 -36.59 4.57 4.71
CA ILE A 485 -36.13 4.94 3.35
C ILE A 485 -36.60 6.36 3.01
N SER A 486 -37.81 6.73 3.42
CA SER A 486 -38.38 8.04 3.13
C SER A 486 -37.71 9.14 3.94
N VAL A 487 -37.36 8.89 5.20
CA VAL A 487 -36.59 9.84 6.03
C VAL A 487 -35.23 10.13 5.40
N ASP A 488 -34.54 9.10 4.91
CA ASP A 488 -33.27 9.25 4.19
C ASP A 488 -33.42 10.06 2.90
N ALA A 489 -34.47 9.78 2.12
CA ALA A 489 -34.81 10.55 0.92
C ALA A 489 -35.13 12.03 1.21
N VAL A 490 -35.85 12.31 2.29
CA VAL A 490 -36.16 13.69 2.72
C VAL A 490 -34.91 14.41 3.21
N LYS A 491 -34.06 13.73 4.00
CA LYS A 491 -32.78 14.28 4.49
C LYS A 491 -31.90 14.79 3.36
N HIS A 492 -31.89 14.10 2.22
CA HIS A 492 -31.07 14.45 1.05
C HIS A 492 -31.84 15.21 -0.04
N ASN A 493 -32.98 15.82 0.30
CA ASN A 493 -33.80 16.62 -0.62
C ASN A 493 -34.28 15.88 -1.88
N PHE A 494 -34.38 14.55 -1.84
CA PHE A 494 -34.88 13.77 -2.97
C PHE A 494 -36.41 13.83 -3.09
N VAL A 495 -37.12 13.79 -1.97
CA VAL A 495 -38.59 13.92 -1.89
C VAL A 495 -38.94 14.87 -0.75
N ALA A 496 -39.92 15.75 -0.96
CA ALA A 496 -40.48 16.59 0.09
C ALA A 496 -41.72 15.91 0.68
N MET A 497 -41.61 15.40 1.92
CA MET A 497 -42.63 14.59 2.55
C MET A 497 -42.67 14.82 4.07
N LYS A 498 -43.87 14.81 4.66
CA LYS A 498 -44.11 14.82 6.12
C LYS A 498 -45.06 13.69 6.51
N VAL A 499 -44.65 12.84 7.44
CA VAL A 499 -45.50 11.75 7.96
C VAL A 499 -46.23 12.24 9.21
N ASN A 500 -47.56 12.16 9.20
CA ASN A 500 -48.39 12.43 10.37
C ASN A 500 -49.02 11.12 10.85
N HIS A 501 -48.44 10.57 11.92
CA HIS A 501 -48.89 9.32 12.55
C HIS A 501 -50.26 9.45 13.24
N LEU A 502 -50.59 10.63 13.79
CA LEU A 502 -51.89 10.87 14.45
C LEU A 502 -53.06 10.77 13.45
N SER A 503 -52.87 11.31 12.24
CA SER A 503 -53.88 11.24 11.18
C SER A 503 -53.71 10.02 10.26
N GLY A 504 -52.68 9.20 10.47
CA GLY A 504 -52.35 8.07 9.59
C GLY A 504 -52.08 8.47 8.13
N ALA A 505 -51.49 9.64 7.89
CA ALA A 505 -51.36 10.20 6.54
C ALA A 505 -49.99 10.82 6.27
N VAL A 506 -49.54 10.66 5.03
CA VAL A 506 -48.32 11.20 4.46
C VAL A 506 -48.67 12.41 3.60
N HIS A 507 -48.10 13.56 3.91
CA HIS A 507 -48.28 14.80 3.16
C HIS A 507 -47.06 15.05 2.28
N PHE A 508 -47.26 15.27 0.99
CA PHE A 508 -46.21 15.58 0.04
C PHE A 508 -46.21 17.07 -0.30
N GLY A 509 -45.01 17.62 -0.51
CA GLY A 509 -44.78 19.00 -0.92
C GLY A 509 -44.02 19.85 0.10
N LYS A 510 -43.32 20.86 -0.41
CA LYS A 510 -42.75 21.96 0.38
C LYS A 510 -43.86 23.01 0.53
N MET A 511 -44.53 23.07 1.68
CA MET A 511 -45.49 24.15 1.96
C MET A 511 -44.79 25.50 2.26
N ASP A 512 -43.47 25.57 2.08
CA ASP A 512 -42.65 26.76 2.36
C ASP A 512 -42.48 27.65 1.11
N ILE A 513 -42.32 28.94 1.38
CA ILE A 513 -42.15 30.03 0.39
C ILE A 513 -40.91 29.82 -0.52
N GLU A 514 -39.95 29.00 -0.09
CA GLU A 514 -38.72 28.64 -0.81
C GLU A 514 -38.87 27.42 -1.74
N SER A 515 -40.08 27.03 -2.12
CA SER A 515 -40.28 25.89 -3.02
C SER A 515 -39.71 26.15 -4.43
N ASP A 516 -39.13 25.12 -5.05
CA ASP A 516 -38.51 25.21 -6.39
C ASP A 516 -39.51 25.59 -7.50
N CYS A 517 -40.82 25.41 -7.26
CA CYS A 517 -41.86 25.90 -8.15
C CYS A 517 -42.00 27.43 -8.05
N LEU A 518 -41.97 28.01 -6.84
CA LEU A 518 -42.01 29.46 -6.62
C LEU A 518 -40.76 30.15 -7.17
N SER A 519 -39.57 29.57 -7.01
CA SER A 519 -38.32 30.16 -7.50
C SER A 519 -38.24 30.23 -9.04
N ASN A 520 -38.83 29.27 -9.75
CA ASN A 520 -38.79 29.18 -11.21
C ASN A 520 -39.99 29.83 -11.92
N HIS A 521 -40.99 30.35 -11.19
CA HIS A 521 -42.15 30.96 -11.84
C HIS A 521 -41.78 32.18 -12.71
N LEU A 522 -40.81 33.00 -12.28
CA LEU A 522 -40.39 34.18 -13.06
C LEU A 522 -39.64 33.79 -14.33
N SER A 523 -38.80 32.75 -14.30
CA SER A 523 -38.10 32.25 -15.49
C SER A 523 -39.07 31.57 -16.45
N VAL A 524 -39.98 30.73 -15.96
CA VAL A 524 -41.04 30.12 -16.77
C VAL A 524 -41.94 31.18 -17.41
N LEU A 525 -42.34 32.21 -16.64
CA LEU A 525 -43.10 33.34 -17.16
C LEU A 525 -42.33 34.08 -18.25
N ALA A 526 -41.05 34.40 -18.01
CA ALA A 526 -40.20 35.09 -18.98
C ALA A 526 -40.05 34.28 -20.28
N ASP A 527 -39.79 32.98 -20.19
CA ASP A 527 -39.67 32.10 -21.36
C ASP A 527 -40.99 31.98 -22.12
N SER A 528 -42.10 31.85 -21.40
CA SER A 528 -43.44 31.72 -21.99
C SER A 528 -43.86 33.02 -22.68
N LEU A 529 -43.57 34.16 -22.06
CA LEU A 529 -43.86 35.49 -22.59
C LEU A 529 -42.93 35.82 -23.76
N ASN A 530 -41.66 35.41 -23.73
CA ASN A 530 -40.75 35.54 -24.86
C ASN A 530 -41.18 34.66 -26.05
N LYS A 531 -41.63 33.42 -25.80
CA LYS A 531 -42.24 32.56 -26.83
C LYS A 531 -43.49 33.22 -27.42
N ALA A 532 -44.41 33.70 -26.58
CA ALA A 532 -45.61 34.40 -27.02
C ALA A 532 -45.28 35.67 -27.83
N ARG A 533 -44.32 36.48 -27.36
CA ARG A 533 -43.81 37.67 -28.07
C ARG A 533 -43.24 37.30 -29.44
N SER A 534 -42.46 36.22 -29.53
CA SER A 534 -41.87 35.78 -30.80
C SER A 534 -42.92 35.32 -31.82
N LEU A 535 -44.09 34.86 -31.36
CA LEU A 535 -45.22 34.47 -32.20
C LEU A 535 -46.09 35.68 -32.61
N ILE A 536 -46.33 36.62 -31.70
CA ILE A 536 -47.17 37.81 -31.93
C ILE A 536 -46.45 38.87 -32.76
N HIS A 537 -45.17 39.09 -32.47
CA HIS A 537 -44.31 40.00 -33.24
C HIS A 537 -43.05 39.23 -33.67
N PRO A 538 -43.15 38.44 -34.77
CA PRO A 538 -41.99 37.79 -35.34
C PRO A 538 -40.92 38.85 -35.58
N PRO A 539 -39.68 38.67 -35.10
CA PRO A 539 -38.65 39.66 -35.33
C PRO A 539 -38.51 39.84 -36.83
N VAL A 540 -38.87 41.02 -37.33
CA VAL A 540 -38.62 41.41 -38.72
C VAL A 540 -37.13 41.18 -38.93
N LYS A 541 -36.78 40.21 -39.79
CA LYS A 541 -35.40 39.95 -40.19
C LYS A 541 -34.90 41.20 -40.93
N LYS A 542 -34.52 42.25 -40.19
CA LYS A 542 -33.69 43.31 -40.72
C LYS A 542 -32.40 42.64 -41.20
N PRO A 543 -31.90 42.94 -42.42
CA PRO A 543 -30.62 42.43 -42.87
C PRO A 543 -29.61 42.70 -41.76
N SER A 544 -28.91 41.65 -41.36
CA SER A 544 -28.14 41.62 -40.15
C SER A 544 -27.15 42.78 -40.10
N LYS A 545 -27.08 43.48 -38.96
CA LYS A 545 -25.99 44.42 -38.62
C LYS A 545 -24.59 43.76 -38.65
N LEU A 546 -24.51 42.46 -38.95
CA LEU A 546 -23.27 41.71 -39.21
C LEU A 546 -22.47 42.32 -40.37
N GLY A 547 -23.13 42.88 -41.40
CA GLY A 547 -22.43 43.52 -42.52
C GLY A 547 -21.60 44.74 -42.10
N GLU A 548 -22.17 45.62 -41.28
CA GLU A 548 -21.47 46.81 -40.73
C GLU A 548 -20.41 46.42 -39.68
N ASN A 549 -20.71 45.39 -38.87
CA ASN A 549 -19.77 44.89 -37.87
C ASN A 549 -18.54 44.20 -38.50
N LEU A 550 -18.69 43.53 -39.66
CA LEU A 550 -17.58 42.88 -40.37
C LEU A 550 -16.51 43.88 -40.84
N THR A 551 -16.92 45.05 -41.31
CA THR A 551 -15.99 46.12 -41.73
C THR A 551 -15.24 46.71 -40.54
N SER A 552 -15.94 46.89 -39.41
CA SER A 552 -15.32 47.34 -38.15
C SER A 552 -14.36 46.29 -37.55
N LEU A 553 -14.64 45.00 -37.77
CA LEU A 553 -13.87 43.89 -37.22
C LEU A 553 -12.45 43.86 -37.80
N ALA A 554 -12.30 44.13 -39.10
CA ALA A 554 -10.98 44.15 -39.75
C ALA A 554 -10.04 45.18 -39.10
N ALA A 555 -10.54 46.39 -38.84
CA ALA A 555 -9.79 47.44 -38.16
C ALA A 555 -9.46 47.08 -36.69
N VAL A 556 -10.40 46.44 -35.98
CA VAL A 556 -10.19 45.97 -34.61
C VAL A 556 -9.13 44.85 -34.56
N VAL A 557 -9.16 43.90 -35.50
CA VAL A 557 -8.18 42.80 -35.60
C VAL A 557 -6.79 43.34 -35.87
N GLU A 558 -6.65 44.33 -36.75
CA GLU A 558 -5.35 44.92 -37.07
C GLU A 558 -4.76 45.69 -35.87
N ASN A 559 -5.59 46.40 -35.12
CA ASN A 559 -5.20 47.09 -33.89
C ASN A 559 -4.82 46.11 -32.77
N GLU A 560 -5.59 45.04 -32.58
CA GLU A 560 -5.24 43.96 -31.64
C GLU A 560 -3.95 43.26 -32.04
N HIS A 561 -3.70 43.02 -33.33
CA HIS A 561 -2.45 42.42 -33.81
C HIS A 561 -1.23 43.30 -33.49
N LYS A 562 -1.32 44.62 -33.75
CA LYS A 562 -0.25 45.59 -33.38
C LYS A 562 -0.03 45.62 -31.87
N ARG A 563 -1.10 45.58 -31.08
CA ARG A 563 -1.03 45.54 -29.60
C ARG A 563 -0.38 44.26 -29.08
N LEU A 564 -0.68 43.11 -29.69
CA LEU A 564 -0.09 41.81 -29.34
C LEU A 564 1.39 41.73 -29.70
N LEU A 565 1.80 42.27 -30.86
CA LEU A 565 3.22 42.35 -31.24
C LEU A 565 4.01 43.24 -30.27
N ALA A 566 3.49 44.42 -29.92
CA ALA A 566 4.12 45.29 -28.92
C ALA A 566 4.22 44.60 -27.55
N ARG A 567 3.17 43.88 -27.13
CA ARG A 567 3.18 43.11 -25.89
C ARG A 567 4.20 41.97 -25.91
N LYS A 568 4.36 41.27 -27.05
CA LYS A 568 5.37 40.22 -27.22
C LYS A 568 6.78 40.79 -27.02
N SER A 569 7.09 41.93 -27.65
CA SER A 569 8.39 42.61 -27.48
C SER A 569 8.66 43.00 -26.02
N ILE A 570 7.66 43.53 -25.31
CA ILE A 570 7.78 43.87 -23.89
C ILE A 570 8.03 42.61 -23.02
N ILE A 571 7.34 41.51 -23.31
CA ILE A 571 7.51 40.24 -22.57
C ILE A 571 8.90 39.66 -22.81
N GLU A 572 9.39 39.70 -24.05
CA GLU A 572 10.71 39.19 -24.43
C GLU A 572 11.82 39.99 -23.74
N LYS A 573 11.74 41.32 -23.74
CA LYS A 573 12.66 42.18 -23.01
C LYS A 573 12.64 41.92 -21.49
N ARG A 574 11.45 41.73 -20.90
CA ARG A 574 11.33 41.38 -19.47
C ARG A 574 11.92 40.00 -19.15
N LYS A 575 11.83 39.04 -20.07
CA LYS A 575 12.47 37.72 -19.91
C LYS A 575 13.99 37.84 -19.93
N GLU A 576 14.55 38.59 -20.88
CA GLU A 576 15.99 38.84 -20.94
C GLU A 576 16.51 39.53 -19.68
N ASP A 577 15.78 40.54 -19.18
CA ASP A 577 16.15 41.23 -17.93
C ASP A 577 16.11 40.29 -16.72
N LEU A 578 15.12 39.38 -16.68
CA LEU A 578 14.99 38.39 -15.60
C LEU A 578 16.11 37.34 -15.66
N GLU A 579 16.47 36.87 -16.87
CA GLU A 579 17.58 35.95 -17.10
C GLU A 579 18.92 36.59 -16.69
N ARG A 580 19.14 37.88 -16.99
CA ARG A 580 20.32 38.60 -16.51
C ARG A 580 20.38 38.69 -14.99
N GLN A 581 19.26 38.99 -14.32
CA GLN A 581 19.20 39.05 -12.87
C GLN A 581 19.46 37.68 -12.21
N ILE A 582 18.97 36.59 -12.82
CA ILE A 582 19.24 35.22 -12.34
C ILE A 582 20.74 34.92 -12.49
N LEU A 583 21.34 35.23 -13.64
CA LEU A 583 22.76 35.00 -13.88
C LEU A 583 23.66 35.81 -12.93
N GLU A 584 23.29 37.05 -12.60
CA GLU A 584 24.00 37.86 -11.61
C GLU A 584 23.89 37.27 -10.20
N LYS A 585 22.70 36.82 -9.80
CA LYS A 585 22.50 36.13 -8.50
C LYS A 585 23.29 34.83 -8.40
N GLU A 586 23.33 34.02 -9.47
CA GLU A 586 24.14 32.79 -9.50
C GLU A 586 25.63 33.10 -9.34
N LYS A 587 26.16 34.14 -10.01
CA LYS A 587 27.54 34.59 -9.84
C LYS A 587 27.84 35.09 -8.43
N GLU A 588 26.89 35.78 -7.79
CA GLU A 588 27.03 36.20 -6.39
C GLU A 588 27.01 35.02 -5.41
N GLU A 589 26.14 34.04 -5.63
CA GLU A 589 26.10 32.81 -4.83
C GLU A 589 27.38 31.99 -4.98
N GLU A 590 27.91 31.88 -6.19
CA GLU A 590 29.18 31.19 -6.46
C GLU A 590 30.36 31.90 -5.79
N LYS A 591 30.41 33.24 -5.84
CA LYS A 591 31.38 34.06 -5.08
C LYS A 591 31.24 33.84 -3.57
N LYS A 592 30.02 33.78 -3.03
CA LYS A 592 29.78 33.50 -1.61
C LYS A 592 30.27 32.10 -1.23
N ARG A 593 29.98 31.07 -2.04
CA ARG A 593 30.48 29.69 -1.81
C ARG A 593 32.01 29.63 -1.80
N LEU A 594 32.66 30.29 -2.76
CA LEU A 594 34.13 30.38 -2.81
C LEU A 594 34.71 31.11 -1.59
N SER A 595 34.05 32.17 -1.10
CA SER A 595 34.48 32.88 0.10
C SER A 595 34.37 32.03 1.38
N VAL A 596 33.33 31.19 1.48
CA VAL A 596 33.14 30.27 2.60
C VAL A 596 34.20 29.16 2.57
N LEU A 597 34.49 28.60 1.39
CA LEU A 597 35.58 27.62 1.20
C LEU A 597 36.95 28.19 1.55
N LYS A 598 37.23 29.45 1.19
CA LYS A 598 38.49 30.12 1.58
C LYS A 598 38.59 30.29 3.09
N LYS A 599 37.51 30.74 3.75
CA LYS A 599 37.46 30.85 5.22
C LYS A 599 37.64 29.50 5.91
N SER A 600 36.99 28.44 5.44
CA SER A 600 37.17 27.11 6.03
C SER A 600 38.60 26.57 5.86
N ALA A 601 39.24 26.84 4.72
CA ALA A 601 40.64 26.47 4.50
C ALA A 601 41.61 27.27 5.38
N GLU A 602 41.34 28.57 5.61
CA GLU A 602 42.09 29.39 6.56
C GLU A 602 41.92 28.90 8.01
N ASP A 603 40.70 28.56 8.41
CA ASP A 603 40.41 28.00 9.74
C ASP A 603 41.09 26.65 9.97
N GLU A 604 41.10 25.75 8.97
CA GLU A 604 41.86 24.49 9.03
C GLU A 604 43.37 24.73 9.14
N ARG A 605 43.90 25.73 8.43
CA ARG A 605 45.32 26.10 8.52
C ARG A 605 45.69 26.63 9.91
N ILE A 606 44.82 27.43 10.53
CA ILE A 606 45.00 27.92 11.90
C ILE A 606 44.96 26.77 12.90
N ARG A 607 44.05 25.80 12.74
CA ARG A 607 44.01 24.60 13.59
C ARG A 607 45.31 23.81 13.51
N LEU A 608 45.82 23.56 12.31
CA LEU A 608 47.09 22.83 12.11
C LEU A 608 48.28 23.57 12.74
N LEU A 609 48.34 24.90 12.64
CA LEU A 609 49.40 25.69 13.28
C LEU A 609 49.32 25.65 14.81
N ASN A 610 48.12 25.67 15.38
CA ASN A 610 47.93 25.53 16.83
C ASN A 610 48.31 24.13 17.32
N ASP A 611 48.02 23.09 16.54
CA ASP A 611 48.39 21.70 16.84
C ASP A 611 49.92 21.49 16.81
N VAL A 612 50.63 22.15 15.89
CA VAL A 612 52.11 22.18 15.87
C VAL A 612 52.67 22.92 17.08
N LYS A 613 52.12 24.09 17.43
CA LYS A 613 52.55 24.85 18.62
C LYS A 613 52.37 24.05 19.92
N LEU A 614 51.27 23.32 20.07
CA LEU A 614 51.03 22.46 21.23
C LEU A 614 52.09 21.33 21.32
N ARG A 615 52.45 20.71 20.20
CA ARG A 615 53.51 19.68 20.17
C ARG A 615 54.91 20.25 20.47
N GLU A 616 55.20 21.47 20.03
CA GLU A 616 56.44 22.16 20.39
C GLU A 616 56.49 22.52 21.88
N GLN A 617 55.39 23.01 22.45
CA GLN A 617 55.27 23.28 23.89
C GLN A 617 55.43 22.00 24.72
N GLU A 618 54.85 20.88 24.28
CA GLU A 618 55.06 19.58 24.94
C GLU A 618 56.50 19.09 24.86
N ARG A 619 57.20 19.31 23.73
CA ARG A 619 58.64 18.99 23.61
C ARG A 619 59.48 19.83 24.58
N ILE A 620 59.23 21.13 24.65
CA ILE A 620 59.95 22.03 25.56
C ILE A 620 59.71 21.62 27.02
N ARG A 621 58.46 21.28 27.38
CA ARG A 621 58.12 20.80 28.72
C ARG A 621 58.85 19.50 29.09
N ARG A 622 58.97 18.55 28.15
CA ARG A 622 59.75 17.31 28.37
C ARG A 622 61.23 17.58 28.56
N GLN A 623 61.81 18.49 27.77
CA GLN A 623 63.21 18.90 27.93
C GLN A 623 63.48 19.60 29.27
N LEU A 624 62.52 20.40 29.76
CA LEU A 624 62.62 21.04 31.08
C LEU A 624 62.61 20.01 32.22
N VAL A 625 61.71 19.03 32.18
CA VAL A 625 61.66 17.93 33.16
C VAL A 625 62.93 17.09 33.14
N GLU A 626 63.51 16.86 31.96
CA GLU A 626 64.75 16.11 31.80
C GLU A 626 65.97 16.88 32.34
N LYS A 627 66.03 18.20 32.11
CA LYS A 627 67.02 19.08 32.74
C LYS A 627 66.88 19.14 34.27
N GLU A 628 65.66 19.21 34.79
CA GLU A 628 65.41 19.20 36.24
C GLU A 628 65.87 17.88 36.89
N LYS A 629 65.70 16.75 36.20
CA LYS A 629 66.22 15.45 36.67
C LYS A 629 67.75 15.43 36.71
N ILE A 630 68.41 15.95 35.68
CA ILE A 630 69.88 16.03 35.63
C ILE A 630 70.41 16.97 36.74
N GLU A 631 69.78 18.13 36.96
CA GLU A 631 70.15 19.03 38.06
C GLU A 631 69.94 18.39 39.44
N ALA A 632 68.87 17.61 39.62
CA ALA A 632 68.62 16.86 40.86
C ALA A 632 69.69 15.78 41.11
N GLU A 633 70.13 15.07 40.07
CA GLU A 633 71.22 14.09 40.15
C GLU A 633 72.57 14.76 40.46
N GLU A 634 72.86 15.94 39.89
CA GLU A 634 74.07 16.70 40.21
C GLU A 634 74.08 17.22 41.65
N LEU A 635 72.94 17.69 42.17
CA LEU A 635 72.79 18.10 43.57
C LEU A 635 72.97 16.92 44.53
N LEU A 636 72.42 15.75 44.17
CA LEU A 636 72.62 14.52 44.93
C LEU A 636 74.10 14.10 44.95
N GLN A 637 74.81 14.21 43.81
CA GLN A 637 76.25 13.92 43.74
C GLN A 637 77.09 14.93 44.53
N LYS A 638 76.70 16.21 44.59
CA LYS A 638 77.37 17.22 45.42
C LYS A 638 77.18 16.94 46.91
N GLN A 639 75.98 16.58 47.35
CA GLN A 639 75.74 16.17 48.75
C GLN A 639 76.48 14.88 49.12
N ILE A 640 76.54 13.88 48.23
CA ILE A 640 77.33 12.65 48.45
C ILE A 640 78.83 12.96 48.58
N LYS A 641 79.35 13.95 47.84
CA LYS A 641 80.75 14.40 47.94
C LYS A 641 81.03 15.19 49.23
N GLU A 642 80.07 15.95 49.76
CA GLU A 642 80.22 16.64 51.05
C GLU A 642 80.13 15.67 52.25
N ILE A 643 79.21 14.70 52.21
CA ILE A 643 79.09 13.65 53.25
C ILE A 643 80.33 12.75 53.27
N ALA A 644 80.97 12.49 52.13
CA ALA A 644 82.25 11.76 52.05
C ALA A 644 83.44 12.52 52.66
N LYS A 645 83.37 13.85 52.80
CA LYS A 645 84.41 14.66 53.47
C LYS A 645 84.22 14.76 55.00
N ARG A 646 83.05 14.39 55.55
CA ARG A 646 82.73 14.49 57.00
C ARG A 646 82.71 13.15 57.76
N GLY A 647 83.12 12.03 57.15
CA GLY A 647 83.45 10.80 57.91
C GLY A 647 82.29 10.00 58.52
N GLY A 648 81.05 10.13 58.00
CA GLY A 648 79.87 9.38 58.46
C GLY A 648 79.38 8.30 57.47
N LYS A 649 78.78 7.21 57.98
CA LYS A 649 78.24 6.08 57.19
C LYS A 649 77.09 6.52 56.25
N LYS A 650 77.11 5.99 55.01
CA LYS A 650 76.10 6.21 53.95
C LYS A 650 74.67 5.81 54.38
N PRO A 651 73.65 6.67 54.19
CA PRO A 651 72.26 6.23 54.24
C PRO A 651 71.83 5.63 52.88
N VAL A 652 71.02 4.58 52.93
CA VAL A 652 70.39 3.95 51.76
C VAL A 652 69.02 4.59 51.55
N LEU A 653 68.77 5.15 50.36
CA LEU A 653 67.47 5.69 49.95
C LEU A 653 66.68 4.62 49.19
N GLN A 654 65.48 4.29 49.67
CA GLN A 654 64.44 3.56 48.92
C GLN A 654 63.35 4.57 48.52
N GLY A 655 63.31 5.00 47.25
CA GLY A 655 62.24 5.86 46.70
C GLY A 655 62.70 6.82 45.60
N GLU A 656 61.76 7.28 44.75
CA GLU A 656 62.01 8.25 43.67
C GLU A 656 62.48 9.61 44.22
N VAL A 657 63.56 10.13 43.64
CA VAL A 657 64.27 11.34 44.09
C VAL A 657 63.59 12.59 43.54
N THR A 658 62.90 13.35 44.39
CA THR A 658 62.35 14.68 44.06
C THR A 658 63.17 15.80 44.71
N LYS A 659 63.21 16.97 44.06
CA LYS A 659 63.97 18.16 44.52
C LYS A 659 63.53 18.61 45.92
N GLU A 660 62.26 18.40 46.27
CA GLU A 660 61.69 18.66 47.59
C GLU A 660 62.24 17.70 48.66
N ALA A 661 62.36 16.40 48.36
CA ALA A 661 62.90 15.40 49.28
C ALA A 661 64.39 15.62 49.60
N VAL A 662 65.17 16.14 48.65
CA VAL A 662 66.59 16.48 48.83
C VAL A 662 66.76 17.75 49.69
N MET A 663 65.84 18.71 49.58
CA MET A 663 65.84 19.94 50.38
C MET A 663 65.37 19.70 51.82
N GLU A 664 64.41 18.79 52.01
CA GLU A 664 63.96 18.33 53.34
C GLU A 664 65.06 17.57 54.10
N LEU A 665 65.85 16.74 53.42
CA LEU A 665 67.01 16.07 54.02
C LEU A 665 68.09 17.06 54.46
N ALA A 666 68.35 18.12 53.67
CA ALA A 666 69.30 19.17 54.02
C ALA A 666 68.84 19.99 55.25
N MET A 667 67.54 20.29 55.35
CA MET A 667 66.96 20.95 56.53
C MET A 667 67.01 20.06 57.77
N ASN A 668 66.72 18.77 57.65
CA ASN A 668 66.76 17.83 58.77
C ASN A 668 68.19 17.55 59.28
N GLU A 669 69.23 17.63 58.43
CA GLU A 669 70.63 17.59 58.89
C GLU A 669 71.05 18.90 59.59
N GLN A 670 70.61 20.07 59.11
CA GLN A 670 70.85 21.34 59.80
C GLN A 670 70.16 21.42 61.17
N PHE A 671 69.02 20.75 61.35
CA PHE A 671 68.35 20.61 62.65
C PHE A 671 69.02 19.60 63.60
N LYS A 672 69.86 18.69 63.10
CA LYS A 672 70.67 17.76 63.92
C LYS A 672 72.06 18.30 64.28
N GLU A 673 72.55 19.32 63.57
CA GLU A 673 73.79 20.05 63.88
C GLU A 673 73.58 21.27 64.81
N ARG A 674 72.34 21.54 65.25
CA ARG A 674 71.99 22.42 66.38
C ARG A 674 71.58 21.59 67.58
#